data_AF-A0A5F1Z6H9-F1
#
_entry.id   AF-A0A5F1Z6H9-F1
#
_cell.length_a   1.000
_cell.length_b   1.000
_cell.length_c   1.000
_cell.angle_alpha   90.00
_cell.angle_beta   90.00
_cell.angle_gamma   90.00
#
_symmetry.space_group_name_H-M   'P 1'
#
loop_
_entity.id
_entity.type
_entity.pdbx_description
1 polymer ?
#
loop_
_entity_poly.entity_id
_entity_poly.type
_entity_poly.pdbx_seq_one_letter_code
_entity_poly.pdbx_strand_id
1 'polypeptide(L)'
;MLNHRITHSPLPKLLDLIRILFDYGVQDSNLLHLWKGSYDFSFWFFRSAWSLYVIAIWRKQLSKREKLTFWVPDYFCNESLFLLRKLNVRFFFYPVDENGCPSTTKISEIALEDKPDIFLLVHYFGQPAASEEAVAICKASGAWLVEDAAHVLRPIPGVGQCGDCVIYSPHKHIAIPDGALMLIRKEGPAGLEEGAVKILDGIVANLKREHNKFSLHSIIWLLKRILQKFGIRNKNIFLSFSRDALPAETFTFPFEMSFLAKRLMKYEQMRINEIEKCREEFTKNWKSVIENMSASAEGSLVPANFSRYLAGFSFSDKASAEKVYTDLNRSGLPALTWPDLSPEVTCDPENFKLACHLRLTRLYLPIHRDVNFRSIGASLKKIRKTILARWEIKRIESQEIWESYWLNCPNKNLTQTWEYGSSKADAESWNVVRFLVLEDGVPTALFQVLVKKIPVFGIGVARINRGPLMLRGEGNFKNRLALNALMVMTRESFRRRWWMLQVAPELPPDNEIETQLYQMGFRKRLNYPADSAILSLTDDEDKLLMKLDGKWRNCLRKGQKLQVKIHTDIGANRHLDLLLQLYKEQQMSKGFDGMSEQMLIALVNNQSTSFRFNLFLASDSEIISATSILGALVTLQFGNTSEYLIGITNEKGRIAQANSVLLWDAIIHAKQNGSIRFDLGGLAENTPKGIANFKRGLNAESYHLTGEWRKWF
;
A
#
# COMPACT_ATOMS: atom_id res chain seq x y z
N MET A 1 2.33 23.15 20.45
CA MET A 1 3.13 21.97 20.01
C MET A 1 3.88 22.35 18.75
N LEU A 2 5.22 22.35 18.81
CA LEU A 2 6.07 22.60 17.64
C LEU A 2 5.80 21.50 16.59
N ASN A 3 5.22 21.87 15.44
CA ASN A 3 5.02 20.96 14.31
C ASN A 3 6.39 20.56 13.77
N HIS A 4 6.95 19.45 14.25
CA HIS A 4 8.21 18.90 13.77
C HIS A 4 8.03 18.33 12.35
N ARG A 5 8.09 19.19 11.31
CA ARG A 5 8.18 18.82 9.88
C ARG A 5 9.33 17.84 9.59
N ILE A 6 9.16 16.87 8.70
CA ILE A 6 10.30 15.99 8.32
C ILE A 6 11.37 16.83 7.60
N THR A 7 12.66 16.50 7.78
CA THR A 7 13.78 17.07 7.01
C THR A 7 14.10 16.19 5.79
N HIS A 8 14.80 16.71 4.78
CA HIS A 8 15.30 15.87 3.68
C HIS A 8 16.52 15.03 4.08
N SER A 9 17.27 15.48 5.10
CA SER A 9 18.49 14.84 5.58
C SER A 9 18.35 14.40 7.03
N PRO A 10 19.02 13.31 7.43
CA PRO A 10 19.09 12.89 8.84
C PRO A 10 19.73 13.96 9.74
N LEU A 11 19.38 13.92 11.03
CA LEU A 11 19.87 14.80 12.09
C LEU A 11 20.78 13.98 13.05
N PRO A 12 22.01 14.43 13.35
CA PRO A 12 22.94 13.68 14.22
C PRO A 12 22.37 13.57 15.63
N LYS A 13 22.60 12.52 16.45
CA LYS A 13 22.05 12.54 17.82
C LYS A 13 22.73 13.60 18.68
N LEU A 14 22.00 14.18 19.64
CA LEU A 14 22.55 15.19 20.54
C LEU A 14 23.75 14.65 21.33
N LEU A 15 23.67 13.40 21.78
CA LEU A 15 24.79 12.72 22.44
C LEU A 15 26.03 12.61 21.55
N ASP A 16 25.86 12.37 20.25
CA ASP A 16 27.00 12.28 19.34
C ASP A 16 27.62 13.67 19.13
N LEU A 17 26.80 14.71 19.01
CA LEU A 17 27.28 16.11 18.94
C LEU A 17 28.12 16.50 20.16
N ILE A 18 27.79 15.97 21.35
CA ILE A 18 28.58 16.19 22.57
C ILE A 18 29.87 15.37 22.52
N ARG A 19 29.79 14.08 22.16
CA ARG A 19 30.94 13.16 22.11
C ARG A 19 32.04 13.63 21.17
N ILE A 20 31.68 14.14 19.99
CA ILE A 20 32.66 14.61 19.00
C ILE A 20 33.50 15.80 19.46
N LEU A 21 33.10 16.51 20.52
CA LEU A 21 33.90 17.60 21.11
C LEU A 21 35.16 17.06 21.82
N PHE A 22 35.12 15.79 22.24
CA PHE A 22 36.20 15.13 22.99
C PHE A 22 36.97 14.10 22.16
N ASP A 23 36.54 13.81 20.92
CA ASP A 23 37.13 12.77 20.08
C ASP A 23 38.16 13.37 19.10
N TYR A 24 39.45 13.33 19.43
CA TYR A 24 40.53 13.85 18.58
C TYR A 24 41.22 12.69 17.83
N GLY A 25 41.63 12.93 16.58
CA GLY A 25 42.52 12.00 15.85
C GLY A 25 41.85 10.82 15.12
N VAL A 26 40.63 10.99 14.57
CA VAL A 26 40.01 9.95 13.73
C VAL A 26 40.82 9.76 12.44
N GLN A 27 41.45 8.60 12.29
CA GLN A 27 42.16 8.20 11.08
C GLN A 27 41.18 7.69 10.00
N ASP A 28 41.51 7.95 8.73
CA ASP A 28 40.67 7.55 7.59
C ASP A 28 40.55 6.03 7.45
N SER A 29 41.59 5.28 7.83
CA SER A 29 41.60 3.81 7.88
C SER A 29 40.44 3.24 8.70
N ASN A 30 40.11 3.87 9.84
CA ASN A 30 39.06 3.41 10.74
C ASN A 30 37.64 3.60 10.14
N LEU A 31 37.49 4.52 9.18
CA LEU A 31 36.21 4.85 8.55
C LEU A 31 35.88 3.96 7.35
N LEU A 32 36.83 3.17 6.87
CA LEU A 32 36.71 2.41 5.62
C LEU A 32 36.11 1.01 5.79
N HIS A 33 36.11 0.46 7.01
CA HIS A 33 35.78 -0.93 7.29
C HIS A 33 34.40 -1.39 6.77
N LEU A 34 33.44 -0.47 6.60
CA LEU A 34 32.09 -0.77 6.12
C LEU A 34 32.00 -0.95 4.60
N TRP A 35 32.90 -0.32 3.83
CA TRP A 35 32.83 -0.27 2.36
C TRP A 35 34.02 -0.91 1.65
N LYS A 36 35.19 -0.92 2.28
CA LYS A 36 36.46 -1.27 1.65
C LYS A 36 36.75 -2.77 1.73
N GLY A 37 37.06 -3.40 0.59
CA GLY A 37 37.65 -4.73 0.54
C GLY A 37 39.15 -4.73 0.86
N SER A 38 39.72 -5.90 1.18
CA SER A 38 41.11 -6.03 1.65
C SER A 38 42.18 -5.47 0.70
N TYR A 39 41.90 -5.38 -0.61
CA TYR A 39 42.86 -5.00 -1.65
C TYR A 39 42.52 -3.70 -2.39
N ASP A 40 41.50 -2.96 -1.94
CA ASP A 40 41.05 -1.75 -2.62
C ASP A 40 41.93 -0.54 -2.25
N PHE A 41 42.13 0.40 -3.17
CA PHE A 41 42.59 1.75 -2.83
C PHE A 41 41.39 2.66 -2.58
N SER A 42 41.55 3.72 -1.78
CA SER A 42 40.41 4.50 -1.28
C SER A 42 40.74 5.96 -1.06
N PHE A 43 39.85 6.85 -1.52
CA PHE A 43 39.96 8.30 -1.33
C PHE A 43 38.65 8.90 -0.82
N TRP A 44 38.75 9.81 0.14
CA TRP A 44 37.61 10.56 0.70
C TRP A 44 37.56 11.97 0.12
N PHE A 45 36.41 12.31 -0.46
CA PHE A 45 36.14 13.63 -1.01
C PHE A 45 34.93 14.27 -0.33
N PHE A 46 34.76 15.57 -0.53
CA PHE A 46 33.61 16.31 -0.01
C PHE A 46 32.28 15.83 -0.64
N ARG A 47 32.26 15.56 -1.95
CA ARG A 47 31.09 15.07 -2.74
C ARG A 47 31.55 14.15 -3.87
N SER A 48 30.65 13.31 -4.37
CA SER A 48 30.91 12.39 -5.49
C SER A 48 31.32 13.08 -6.80
N ALA A 49 30.92 14.34 -7.00
CA ALA A 49 31.38 15.14 -8.14
C ALA A 49 32.91 15.27 -8.19
N TRP A 50 33.58 15.33 -7.03
CA TRP A 50 35.05 15.33 -6.98
C TRP A 50 35.64 13.98 -7.38
N SER A 51 35.01 12.86 -7.01
CA SER A 51 35.43 11.53 -7.46
C SER A 51 35.43 11.46 -8.99
N LEU A 52 34.35 11.89 -9.63
CA LEU A 52 34.25 11.92 -11.10
C LEU A 52 35.31 12.83 -11.73
N TYR A 53 35.50 14.03 -11.17
CA TYR A 53 36.51 14.98 -11.63
C TYR A 53 37.93 14.41 -11.54
N VAL A 54 38.27 13.77 -10.43
CA VAL A 54 39.56 13.13 -10.21
C VAL A 54 39.77 11.97 -11.19
N ILE A 55 38.75 11.13 -11.41
CA ILE A 55 38.80 10.05 -12.41
C ILE A 55 39.04 10.61 -13.81
N ALA A 56 38.39 11.72 -14.18
CA ALA A 56 38.60 12.38 -15.48
C ALA A 56 40.06 12.84 -15.66
N ILE A 57 40.61 13.55 -14.68
CA ILE A 57 42.01 14.03 -14.74
C ILE A 57 42.97 12.83 -14.81
N TRP A 58 42.71 11.80 -14.00
CA TRP A 58 43.54 10.60 -13.97
C TRP A 58 43.55 9.88 -15.32
N ARG A 59 42.36 9.65 -15.90
CA ARG A 59 42.24 9.05 -17.22
C ARG A 59 42.89 9.90 -18.31
N LYS A 60 42.73 11.23 -18.23
CA LYS A 60 43.34 12.18 -19.18
C LYS A 60 44.86 12.09 -19.16
N GLN A 61 45.46 12.05 -17.97
CA GLN A 61 46.90 11.97 -17.79
C GLN A 61 47.48 10.64 -18.28
N LEU A 62 46.79 9.52 -18.03
CA LEU A 62 47.24 8.19 -18.48
C LEU A 62 47.08 7.99 -19.98
N SER A 63 45.93 8.41 -20.54
CA SER A 63 45.64 8.22 -21.97
C SER A 63 46.32 9.26 -22.88
N LYS A 64 46.83 10.36 -22.32
CA LYS A 64 47.35 11.53 -23.03
C LYS A 64 46.35 12.14 -24.05
N ARG A 65 45.05 11.88 -23.88
CA ARG A 65 43.99 12.46 -24.72
C ARG A 65 43.62 13.85 -24.21
N GLU A 66 43.33 14.78 -25.11
CA GLU A 66 42.90 16.14 -24.70
C GLU A 66 41.44 16.20 -24.27
N LYS A 67 40.59 15.39 -24.91
CA LYS A 67 39.14 15.30 -24.72
C LYS A 67 38.73 13.86 -24.42
N LEU A 68 37.95 13.67 -23.36
CA LEU A 68 37.41 12.36 -22.97
C LEU A 68 35.91 12.28 -23.26
N THR A 69 35.42 11.11 -23.64
CA THR A 69 34.00 10.81 -23.79
C THR A 69 33.46 10.08 -22.55
N PHE A 70 32.52 10.69 -21.85
CA PHE A 70 31.81 10.13 -20.70
C PHE A 70 30.44 9.62 -21.14
N TRP A 71 30.20 8.32 -20.99
CA TRP A 71 28.88 7.74 -21.12
C TRP A 71 28.16 7.81 -19.78
N VAL A 72 27.05 8.55 -19.76
CA VAL A 72 26.25 8.86 -18.56
C VAL A 72 24.81 8.42 -18.82
N PRO A 73 24.08 7.86 -17.86
CA PRO A 73 22.66 7.58 -18.09
C PRO A 73 21.88 8.88 -18.30
N ASP A 74 20.91 8.87 -19.20
CA ASP A 74 20.03 10.01 -19.48
C ASP A 74 19.20 10.44 -18.26
N TYR A 75 18.85 9.50 -17.38
CA TYR A 75 18.23 9.75 -16.08
C TYR A 75 19.26 9.94 -14.96
N PHE A 76 20.06 11.02 -15.01
CA PHE A 76 21.13 11.29 -14.04
C PHE A 76 21.10 12.71 -13.45
N CYS A 77 21.65 12.87 -12.24
CA CYS A 77 21.67 14.15 -11.53
C CYS A 77 22.70 15.12 -12.13
N ASN A 78 22.24 16.21 -12.73
CA ASN A 78 23.10 17.22 -13.33
C ASN A 78 24.05 17.88 -12.30
N GLU A 79 23.63 18.00 -11.04
CA GLU A 79 24.48 18.50 -9.95
C GLU A 79 25.75 17.63 -9.79
N SER A 80 25.71 16.33 -10.08
CA SER A 80 26.90 15.48 -9.98
C SER A 80 27.92 15.74 -11.11
N LEU A 81 27.51 16.35 -12.22
CA LEU A 81 28.35 16.61 -13.40
C LEU A 81 29.03 17.99 -13.37
N PHE A 82 28.70 18.86 -12.42
CA PHE A 82 29.11 20.28 -12.47
C PHE A 82 30.63 20.48 -12.51
N LEU A 83 31.43 19.67 -11.82
CA LEU A 83 32.89 19.75 -11.89
C LEU A 83 33.43 19.20 -13.21
N LEU A 84 32.85 18.10 -13.70
CA LEU A 84 33.21 17.54 -14.99
C LEU A 84 32.97 18.54 -16.12
N ARG A 85 31.89 19.33 -16.06
CA ARG A 85 31.60 20.41 -17.01
C ARG A 85 32.67 21.50 -17.06
N LYS A 86 33.51 21.64 -16.03
CA LYS A 86 34.66 22.57 -16.03
C LYS A 86 35.85 22.02 -16.82
N LEU A 87 35.82 20.74 -17.19
CA LEU A 87 36.81 20.09 -18.04
C LEU A 87 36.30 20.02 -19.48
N ASN A 88 37.22 19.94 -20.43
CA ASN A 88 36.90 19.67 -21.83
C ASN A 88 36.55 18.18 -22.02
N VAL A 89 35.35 17.78 -21.62
CA VAL A 89 34.80 16.43 -21.78
C VAL A 89 33.57 16.45 -22.68
N ARG A 90 33.33 15.36 -23.41
CA ARG A 90 32.09 15.12 -24.14
C ARG A 90 31.19 14.23 -23.29
N PHE A 91 29.97 14.66 -23.01
CA PHE A 91 28.94 13.79 -22.46
C PHE A 91 28.20 13.08 -23.59
N PHE A 92 27.98 11.78 -23.42
CA PHE A 92 27.07 10.98 -24.20
C PHE A 92 26.03 10.41 -23.24
N PHE A 93 24.76 10.75 -23.43
CA PHE A 93 23.67 10.31 -22.57
C PHE A 93 23.03 9.04 -23.14
N TYR A 94 23.19 7.91 -22.45
CA TYR A 94 22.64 6.63 -22.89
C TYR A 94 21.28 6.36 -22.22
N PRO A 95 20.34 5.67 -22.90
CA PRO A 95 19.01 5.44 -22.37
C PRO A 95 18.97 4.38 -21.27
N VAL A 96 18.18 4.64 -20.21
CA VAL A 96 17.81 3.64 -19.20
C VAL A 96 16.37 3.17 -19.36
N ASP A 97 16.05 1.99 -18.82
CA ASP A 97 14.68 1.48 -18.71
C ASP A 97 13.92 2.04 -17.50
N GLU A 98 12.68 1.59 -17.27
CA GLU A 98 11.87 2.03 -16.13
C GLU A 98 12.52 1.70 -14.77
N ASN A 99 13.36 0.67 -14.68
CA ASN A 99 14.07 0.29 -13.46
C ASN A 99 15.40 1.04 -13.29
N GLY A 100 15.79 1.87 -14.27
CA GLY A 100 17.06 2.56 -14.29
C GLY A 100 18.23 1.71 -14.78
N CYS A 101 17.95 0.54 -15.39
CA CYS A 101 18.97 -0.30 -15.99
C CYS A 101 19.35 0.22 -17.39
N PRO A 102 20.63 0.11 -17.80
CA PRO A 102 21.03 0.44 -19.17
C PRO A 102 20.25 -0.41 -20.20
N SER A 103 19.73 0.22 -21.26
CA SER A 103 19.05 -0.50 -22.34
C SER A 103 20.07 -1.26 -23.20
N THR A 104 20.30 -2.55 -22.89
CA THR A 104 21.39 -3.35 -23.46
C THR A 104 21.43 -3.31 -24.99
N THR A 105 20.32 -3.58 -25.68
CA THR A 105 20.26 -3.59 -27.15
C THR A 105 20.69 -2.26 -27.78
N LYS A 106 20.13 -1.14 -27.30
CA LYS A 106 20.46 0.19 -27.83
C LYS A 106 21.91 0.57 -27.54
N ILE A 107 22.41 0.25 -26.36
CA ILE A 107 23.76 0.63 -25.93
C ILE A 107 24.80 -0.16 -26.72
N SER A 108 24.59 -1.46 -26.99
CA SER A 108 25.50 -2.25 -27.83
C SER A 108 25.57 -1.72 -29.26
N GLU A 109 24.44 -1.32 -29.86
CA GLU A 109 24.38 -0.72 -31.19
C GLU A 109 25.16 0.60 -31.25
N ILE A 110 24.93 1.48 -30.28
CA ILE A 110 25.66 2.76 -30.15
C ILE A 110 27.16 2.53 -29.97
N ALA A 111 27.56 1.49 -29.22
CA ALA A 111 28.97 1.19 -28.94
C ALA A 111 29.78 0.78 -30.18
N LEU A 112 29.11 0.42 -31.28
CA LEU A 112 29.75 0.16 -32.57
C LEU A 112 30.23 1.46 -33.24
N GLU A 113 29.53 2.57 -33.02
CA GLU A 113 29.78 3.85 -33.67
C GLU A 113 30.58 4.82 -32.78
N ASP A 114 30.30 4.84 -31.49
CA ASP A 114 30.93 5.74 -30.52
C ASP A 114 31.43 4.95 -29.31
N LYS A 115 32.63 5.27 -28.80
CA LYS A 115 33.26 4.50 -27.72
C LYS A 115 33.47 5.37 -26.48
N PRO A 116 33.11 4.89 -25.27
CA PRO A 116 33.42 5.63 -24.05
C PRO A 116 34.92 5.62 -23.76
N ASP A 117 35.41 6.69 -23.13
CA ASP A 117 36.63 6.62 -22.32
C ASP A 117 36.29 6.20 -20.88
N ILE A 118 35.13 6.63 -20.40
CA ILE A 118 34.58 6.33 -19.08
C ILE A 118 33.10 6.01 -19.25
N PHE A 119 32.68 4.86 -18.71
CA PHE A 119 31.28 4.44 -18.62
C PHE A 119 30.83 4.58 -17.17
N LEU A 120 29.80 5.40 -16.92
CA LEU A 120 29.20 5.58 -15.61
C LEU A 120 27.97 4.69 -15.46
N LEU A 121 28.08 3.61 -14.68
CA LEU A 121 26.97 2.73 -14.34
C LEU A 121 26.35 3.15 -13.01
N VAL A 122 25.05 3.43 -12.97
CA VAL A 122 24.39 3.97 -11.76
C VAL A 122 23.45 2.94 -11.15
N HIS A 123 23.59 2.70 -9.85
CA HIS A 123 22.71 1.81 -9.09
C HIS A 123 21.66 2.65 -8.35
N TYR A 124 20.43 2.68 -8.88
CA TYR A 124 19.39 3.59 -8.40
C TYR A 124 18.67 3.04 -7.17
N PHE A 125 18.69 3.81 -6.07
CA PHE A 125 17.82 3.63 -4.90
C PHE A 125 17.76 2.19 -4.34
N GLY A 126 18.89 1.50 -4.24
CA GLY A 126 18.94 0.13 -3.71
C GLY A 126 18.65 -0.97 -4.75
N GLN A 127 18.53 -0.60 -6.03
CA GLN A 127 18.40 -1.53 -7.14
C GLN A 127 19.75 -1.69 -7.87
N PRO A 128 20.32 -2.91 -7.92
CA PRO A 128 21.47 -3.20 -8.76
C PRO A 128 21.11 -3.04 -10.25
N ALA A 129 21.90 -2.27 -11.00
CA ALA A 129 21.80 -2.19 -12.45
C ALA A 129 22.45 -3.43 -13.10
N ALA A 130 21.95 -3.84 -14.27
CA ALA A 130 22.58 -4.86 -15.09
C ALA A 130 23.97 -4.38 -15.54
N SER A 131 25.01 -5.13 -15.18
CA SER A 131 26.40 -4.70 -15.35
C SER A 131 27.14 -5.47 -16.43
N GLU A 132 26.61 -6.61 -16.88
CA GLU A 132 27.27 -7.51 -17.84
C GLU A 132 27.62 -6.79 -19.14
N GLU A 133 26.66 -6.05 -19.70
CA GLU A 133 26.84 -5.29 -20.94
C GLU A 133 27.83 -4.13 -20.77
N ALA A 134 27.72 -3.39 -19.68
CA ALA A 134 28.65 -2.28 -19.38
C ALA A 134 30.09 -2.79 -19.24
N VAL A 135 30.28 -3.94 -18.57
CA VAL A 135 31.59 -4.60 -18.45
C VAL A 135 32.10 -5.04 -19.82
N ALA A 136 31.25 -5.64 -20.66
CA ALA A 136 31.65 -6.08 -21.99
C ALA A 136 32.11 -4.90 -22.88
N ILE A 137 31.35 -3.80 -22.88
CA ILE A 137 31.69 -2.57 -23.60
C ILE A 137 33.01 -2.00 -23.09
N CYS A 138 33.21 -1.90 -21.77
CA CYS A 138 34.45 -1.37 -21.21
C CYS A 138 35.66 -2.23 -21.59
N LYS A 139 35.55 -3.56 -21.52
CA LYS A 139 36.63 -4.48 -21.97
C LYS A 139 36.94 -4.32 -23.46
N ALA A 140 35.92 -4.19 -24.30
CA ALA A 140 36.09 -4.07 -25.76
C ALA A 140 36.66 -2.70 -26.20
N SER A 141 36.35 -1.63 -25.47
CA SER A 141 36.77 -0.27 -25.78
C SER A 141 38.02 0.20 -25.02
N GLY A 142 38.42 -0.53 -23.98
CA GLY A 142 39.44 -0.08 -23.03
C GLY A 142 38.97 1.09 -22.15
N ALA A 143 37.66 1.30 -22.05
CA ALA A 143 37.04 2.31 -21.19
C ALA A 143 37.10 1.90 -19.72
N TRP A 144 37.05 2.89 -18.83
CA TRP A 144 36.94 2.64 -17.40
C TRP A 144 35.48 2.55 -16.98
N LEU A 145 35.14 1.52 -16.22
CA LEU A 145 33.82 1.36 -15.62
C LEU A 145 33.80 2.03 -14.24
N VAL A 146 32.94 3.02 -14.07
CA VAL A 146 32.68 3.70 -12.80
C VAL A 146 31.31 3.27 -12.30
N GLU A 147 31.25 2.56 -11.18
CA GLU A 147 29.98 2.24 -10.49
C GLU A 147 29.61 3.38 -9.53
N ASP A 148 28.50 4.07 -9.80
CA ASP A 148 27.86 5.00 -8.86
C ASP A 148 26.94 4.25 -7.90
N ALA A 149 27.47 3.96 -6.72
CA ALA A 149 26.80 3.34 -5.58
C ALA A 149 26.32 4.40 -4.56
N ALA A 150 26.11 5.65 -4.97
CA ALA A 150 25.71 6.73 -4.06
C ALA A 150 24.33 6.55 -3.43
N HIS A 151 23.48 5.67 -3.97
CA HIS A 151 22.13 5.41 -3.46
C HIS A 151 22.00 4.14 -2.61
N VAL A 152 23.11 3.49 -2.29
CA VAL A 152 23.18 2.37 -1.35
C VAL A 152 23.95 2.75 -0.09
N LEU A 153 23.47 2.23 1.05
CA LEU A 153 24.04 2.53 2.36
C LEU A 153 25.45 1.95 2.53
N ARG A 154 25.66 0.74 2.01
CA ARG A 154 26.88 -0.08 2.09
C ARG A 154 26.93 -1.01 0.86
N PRO A 155 28.06 -1.71 0.61
CA PRO A 155 28.13 -2.68 -0.47
C PRO A 155 27.04 -3.76 -0.32
N ILE A 156 26.42 -4.14 -1.43
CA ILE A 156 25.35 -5.14 -1.52
C ILE A 156 25.61 -6.02 -2.76
N PRO A 157 25.00 -7.23 -2.85
CA PRO A 157 25.11 -8.07 -4.03
C PRO A 157 24.76 -7.31 -5.32
N GLY A 158 25.64 -7.36 -6.32
CA GLY A 158 25.48 -6.68 -7.60
C GLY A 158 25.77 -5.17 -7.61
N VAL A 159 26.22 -4.57 -6.51
CA VAL A 159 26.62 -3.15 -6.48
C VAL A 159 28.04 -2.98 -5.95
N GLY A 160 28.86 -2.28 -6.73
CA GLY A 160 30.26 -2.04 -6.38
C GLY A 160 31.06 -3.33 -6.46
N GLN A 161 30.83 -4.15 -7.48
CA GLN A 161 31.50 -5.45 -7.68
C GLN A 161 32.33 -5.51 -8.95
N CYS A 162 31.99 -4.73 -9.98
CA CYS A 162 32.46 -4.93 -11.34
C CYS A 162 33.24 -3.73 -11.91
N GLY A 163 33.15 -2.55 -11.32
CA GLY A 163 33.80 -1.34 -11.78
C GLY A 163 35.28 -1.24 -11.40
N ASP A 164 36.04 -0.55 -12.24
CA ASP A 164 37.41 -0.11 -11.92
C ASP A 164 37.40 0.88 -10.76
N CYS A 165 36.39 1.75 -10.73
CA CYS A 165 36.13 2.69 -9.65
C CYS A 165 34.71 2.53 -9.11
N VAL A 166 34.54 2.59 -7.79
CA VAL A 166 33.22 2.54 -7.13
C VAL A 166 33.04 3.76 -6.23
N ILE A 167 31.92 4.46 -6.37
CA ILE A 167 31.64 5.71 -5.64
C ILE A 167 30.49 5.51 -4.66
N TYR A 168 30.73 5.73 -3.36
CA TYR A 168 29.69 5.78 -2.32
C TYR A 168 29.49 7.20 -1.80
N SER A 169 28.28 7.53 -1.34
CA SER A 169 27.93 8.83 -0.74
C SER A 169 27.32 8.69 0.67
N PRO A 170 28.12 8.36 1.70
CA PRO A 170 27.59 8.18 3.06
C PRO A 170 26.76 9.37 3.57
N HIS A 171 27.10 10.60 3.18
CA HIS A 171 26.36 11.81 3.56
C HIS A 171 24.89 11.86 3.09
N LYS A 172 24.51 11.07 2.08
CA LYS A 172 23.10 10.89 1.68
C LYS A 172 22.35 10.03 2.70
N HIS A 173 23.04 9.13 3.38
CA HIS A 173 22.42 8.09 4.18
C HIS A 173 22.48 8.32 5.69
N ILE A 174 23.61 8.82 6.19
CA ILE A 174 23.90 9.01 7.61
C ILE A 174 24.04 10.50 7.95
N ALA A 175 23.93 10.84 9.24
CA ALA A 175 23.84 12.21 9.71
C ALA A 175 25.19 12.96 9.73
N ILE A 176 25.81 13.13 8.58
CA ILE A 176 27.09 13.84 8.39
C ILE A 176 26.95 14.99 7.36
N PRO A 177 27.76 16.05 7.45
CA PRO A 177 27.65 17.21 6.55
C PRO A 177 28.04 16.92 5.09
N ASP A 178 29.04 16.07 4.90
CA ASP A 178 29.71 15.79 3.64
C ASP A 178 30.46 14.45 3.73
N GLY A 179 31.04 14.00 2.61
CA GLY A 179 31.81 12.77 2.53
C GLY A 179 31.33 11.84 1.43
N ALA A 180 32.17 11.63 0.43
CA ALA A 180 32.03 10.65 -0.63
C ALA A 180 33.28 9.79 -0.70
N LEU A 181 33.11 8.48 -0.84
CA LEU A 181 34.19 7.51 -0.91
C LEU A 181 34.36 7.08 -2.37
N MET A 182 35.57 7.15 -2.89
CA MET A 182 35.96 6.51 -4.14
C MET A 182 36.85 5.32 -3.82
N LEU A 183 36.44 4.13 -4.24
CA LEU A 183 37.24 2.91 -4.19
C LEU A 183 37.80 2.61 -5.59
N ILE A 184 38.97 2.01 -5.63
CA ILE A 184 39.63 1.57 -6.87
C ILE A 184 39.92 0.09 -6.74
N ARG A 185 39.52 -0.67 -7.77
CA ARG A 185 39.61 -2.12 -7.81
C ARG A 185 40.57 -2.58 -8.89
N LYS A 186 41.44 -3.51 -8.53
CA LYS A 186 42.37 -4.15 -9.46
C LYS A 186 41.65 -5.05 -10.47
N GLU A 187 40.59 -5.72 -10.02
CA GLU A 187 39.81 -6.69 -10.82
C GLU A 187 38.75 -6.04 -11.74
N GLY A 188 38.78 -4.71 -11.89
CA GLY A 188 37.90 -3.99 -12.83
C GLY A 188 38.24 -4.31 -14.29
N PRO A 189 37.34 -3.98 -15.24
CA PRO A 189 37.50 -4.34 -16.65
C PRO A 189 38.76 -3.76 -17.31
N ALA A 190 39.29 -2.65 -16.80
CA ALA A 190 40.50 -2.01 -17.33
C ALA A 190 41.79 -2.52 -16.66
N GLY A 191 41.71 -3.34 -15.61
CA GLY A 191 42.88 -3.96 -14.96
C GLY A 191 43.90 -2.94 -14.43
N LEU A 192 43.45 -1.97 -13.60
CA LEU A 192 44.29 -0.86 -13.16
C LEU A 192 45.46 -1.32 -12.27
N GLU A 193 46.68 -1.28 -12.81
CA GLU A 193 47.92 -1.66 -12.13
C GLU A 193 48.33 -0.67 -11.00
N GLU A 194 49.15 -1.12 -10.05
CA GLU A 194 49.63 -0.29 -8.94
C GLU A 194 50.39 0.97 -9.39
N GLY A 195 51.11 0.91 -10.52
CA GLY A 195 51.79 2.07 -11.10
C GLY A 195 50.82 3.19 -11.48
N ALA A 196 49.64 2.86 -12.00
CA ALA A 196 48.60 3.82 -12.33
C ALA A 196 48.03 4.51 -11.08
N VAL A 197 47.91 3.76 -9.96
CA VAL A 197 47.41 4.29 -8.69
C VAL A 197 48.41 5.29 -8.05
N LYS A 198 49.72 5.07 -8.18
CA LYS A 198 50.72 6.05 -7.69
C LYS A 198 50.60 7.42 -8.34
N ILE A 199 50.24 7.47 -9.64
CA ILE A 199 49.99 8.73 -10.34
C ILE A 199 48.79 9.46 -9.74
N LEU A 200 47.76 8.70 -9.36
CA LEU A 200 46.56 9.24 -8.73
C LEU A 200 46.84 9.90 -7.38
N ASP A 201 47.72 9.33 -6.55
CA ASP A 201 48.12 9.95 -5.27
C ASP A 201 48.69 11.37 -5.50
N GLY A 202 49.52 11.54 -6.53
CA GLY A 202 50.06 12.84 -6.93
C GLY A 202 48.98 13.83 -7.37
N ILE A 203 48.01 13.36 -8.18
CA ILE A 203 46.86 14.18 -8.62
C ILE A 203 46.05 14.65 -7.42
N VAL A 204 45.70 13.73 -6.52
CA VAL A 204 44.90 14.03 -5.32
C VAL A 204 45.65 14.99 -4.39
N ALA A 205 46.96 14.80 -4.19
CA ALA A 205 47.78 15.70 -3.39
C ALA A 205 47.86 17.12 -3.99
N ASN A 206 47.94 17.24 -5.32
CA ASN A 206 47.93 18.53 -6.00
C ASN A 206 46.59 19.25 -5.85
N LEU A 207 45.49 18.57 -6.18
CA LEU A 207 44.14 19.14 -6.08
C LEU A 207 43.80 19.53 -4.63
N LYS A 208 44.25 18.73 -3.66
CA LYS A 208 44.15 19.08 -2.24
C LYS A 208 44.86 20.40 -1.93
N ARG A 209 46.07 20.64 -2.44
CA ARG A 209 46.76 21.93 -2.23
C ARG A 209 46.04 23.11 -2.88
N GLU A 210 45.48 22.92 -4.07
CA GLU A 210 44.79 23.98 -4.83
C GLU A 210 43.42 24.36 -4.24
N HIS A 211 42.67 23.37 -3.75
CA HIS A 211 41.26 23.53 -3.41
C HIS A 211 40.92 23.43 -1.91
N ASN A 212 41.88 23.09 -1.04
CA ASN A 212 41.64 23.01 0.41
C ASN A 212 41.72 24.39 1.07
N LYS A 213 40.71 25.23 0.80
CA LYS A 213 40.52 26.52 1.48
C LYS A 213 39.68 26.35 2.73
N PHE A 214 39.90 27.24 3.71
CA PHE A 214 39.08 27.29 4.93
C PHE A 214 37.59 27.43 4.57
N SER A 215 36.76 26.53 5.10
CA SER A 215 35.32 26.47 4.81
C SER A 215 34.51 26.46 6.10
N LEU A 216 33.59 27.42 6.23
CA LEU A 216 32.61 27.46 7.31
C LEU A 216 31.43 26.50 7.09
N HIS A 217 31.43 25.71 6.00
CA HIS A 217 30.29 24.87 5.62
C HIS A 217 29.87 23.90 6.73
N SER A 218 30.80 23.17 7.33
CA SER A 218 30.51 22.18 8.36
C SER A 218 29.97 22.82 9.64
N ILE A 219 30.43 24.04 9.98
CA ILE A 219 29.94 24.82 11.13
C ILE A 219 28.52 25.31 10.87
N ILE A 220 28.28 25.90 9.69
CA ILE A 220 26.94 26.35 9.27
C ILE A 220 25.96 25.16 9.24
N TRP A 221 26.41 24.02 8.74
CA TRP A 221 25.63 22.78 8.74
C TRP A 221 25.29 22.36 10.17
N LEU A 222 26.27 22.34 11.08
CA LEU A 222 26.06 21.96 12.47
C LEU A 222 25.04 22.87 13.16
N LEU A 223 25.21 24.19 13.04
CA LEU A 223 24.28 25.19 13.57
C LEU A 223 22.86 24.97 13.05
N LYS A 224 22.70 24.77 11.73
CA LYS A 224 21.40 24.46 11.11
C LYS A 224 20.78 23.20 11.71
N ARG A 225 21.55 22.12 11.90
CA ARG A 225 21.05 20.84 12.44
C ARG A 225 20.65 20.96 13.91
N ILE A 226 21.40 21.73 14.71
CA ILE A 226 21.06 22.03 16.10
C ILE A 226 19.74 22.79 16.17
N LEU A 227 19.59 23.88 15.40
CA LEU A 227 18.34 24.66 15.33
C LEU A 227 17.15 23.79 14.90
N GLN A 228 17.33 22.93 13.91
CA GLN A 228 16.30 22.02 13.42
C GLN A 228 15.84 20.98 14.45
N LYS A 229 16.70 20.61 15.42
CA LYS A 229 16.32 19.75 16.55
C LYS A 229 15.43 20.46 17.56
N PHE A 230 15.70 21.75 17.80
CA PHE A 230 14.85 22.59 18.64
C PHE A 230 13.58 23.09 17.92
N GLY A 231 13.30 22.60 16.71
CA GLY A 231 12.10 22.92 15.95
C GLY A 231 12.18 24.25 15.19
N ILE A 232 13.31 24.96 15.24
CA ILE A 232 13.55 26.18 14.47
C ILE A 232 13.91 25.77 13.05
N ARG A 233 13.04 26.11 12.09
CA ARG A 233 13.19 25.70 10.69
C ARG A 233 12.77 26.83 9.78
N ASN A 234 13.47 26.98 8.66
CA ASN A 234 13.03 27.89 7.60
C ASN A 234 11.63 27.48 7.11
N LYS A 235 10.83 28.47 6.68
CA LYS A 235 9.61 28.19 5.94
C LYS A 235 10.00 27.34 4.73
N ASN A 236 9.39 26.17 4.59
CA ASN A 236 9.57 25.34 3.39
C ASN A 236 9.07 26.15 2.19
N ILE A 237 10.02 26.70 1.42
CA ILE A 237 9.79 27.11 0.04
C ILE A 237 10.00 25.83 -0.74
N PHE A 238 8.93 25.14 -1.11
CA PHE A 238 9.04 23.99 -2.01
C PHE A 238 9.00 24.50 -3.45
N LEU A 239 9.83 23.91 -4.31
CA LEU A 239 9.91 24.26 -5.73
C LEU A 239 8.60 23.87 -6.42
N SER A 240 8.32 24.47 -7.59
CA SER A 240 7.26 23.94 -8.44
C SER A 240 7.69 22.57 -8.97
N PHE A 241 6.72 21.68 -9.20
CA PHE A 241 6.95 20.28 -9.57
C PHE A 241 7.89 20.10 -10.78
N SER A 242 7.77 20.99 -11.76
CA SER A 242 8.59 20.98 -12.98
C SER A 242 9.82 21.88 -12.95
N ARG A 243 10.12 22.57 -11.83
CA ARG A 243 11.29 23.44 -11.72
C ARG A 243 12.41 22.73 -10.98
N ASP A 244 13.59 22.70 -11.60
CA ASP A 244 14.80 22.19 -10.99
C ASP A 244 15.35 23.14 -9.91
N ALA A 245 16.19 22.61 -9.03
CA ALA A 245 16.89 23.45 -8.05
C ALA A 245 17.85 24.44 -8.75
N LEU A 246 18.32 25.46 -8.01
CA LEU A 246 19.25 26.48 -8.54
C LEU A 246 20.46 25.84 -9.25
N PRO A 247 21.01 26.47 -10.31
CA PRO A 247 22.14 25.92 -11.07
C PRO A 247 23.33 25.58 -10.17
N ALA A 248 23.90 24.38 -10.35
CA ALA A 248 25.03 23.85 -9.59
C ALA A 248 26.29 24.76 -9.61
N GLU A 249 26.36 25.70 -10.55
CA GLU A 249 27.42 26.69 -10.73
C GLU A 249 27.54 27.68 -9.55
N THR A 250 26.56 27.74 -8.66
CA THR A 250 26.52 28.67 -7.51
C THR A 250 27.32 28.24 -6.28
N PHE A 251 27.91 27.04 -6.26
CA PHE A 251 28.58 26.50 -5.06
C PHE A 251 30.07 26.21 -5.28
N THR A 252 30.92 26.85 -4.47
CA THR A 252 32.32 26.45 -4.27
C THR A 252 32.38 25.43 -3.14
N PHE A 253 32.66 24.16 -3.47
CA PHE A 253 32.77 23.10 -2.48
C PHE A 253 34.23 22.83 -2.10
N PRO A 254 34.52 22.52 -0.81
CA PRO A 254 35.81 21.98 -0.41
C PRO A 254 36.16 20.70 -1.18
N PHE A 255 37.45 20.38 -1.28
CA PHE A 255 37.92 19.13 -1.90
C PHE A 255 37.75 17.92 -0.98
N GLU A 256 38.21 18.05 0.27
CA GLU A 256 38.25 16.93 1.21
C GLU A 256 36.99 16.80 2.06
N MET A 257 36.77 15.58 2.54
CA MET A 257 35.81 15.31 3.60
C MET A 257 36.18 16.06 4.88
N SER A 258 35.21 16.74 5.48
CA SER A 258 35.42 17.56 6.66
C SER A 258 35.71 16.74 7.91
N PHE A 259 36.48 17.32 8.83
CA PHE A 259 36.80 16.68 10.10
C PHE A 259 35.55 16.42 10.96
N LEU A 260 34.55 17.31 10.88
CA LEU A 260 33.25 17.10 11.52
C LEU A 260 32.56 15.84 10.98
N ALA A 261 32.57 15.64 9.66
CA ALA A 261 32.01 14.43 9.06
C ALA A 261 32.75 13.18 9.53
N LYS A 262 34.09 13.20 9.57
CA LYS A 262 34.91 12.05 10.02
C LYS A 262 34.57 11.63 11.44
N ARG A 263 34.47 12.61 12.36
CA ARG A 263 34.09 12.39 13.76
C ARG A 263 32.68 11.81 13.92
N LEU A 264 31.70 12.38 13.21
CA LEU A 264 30.32 11.90 13.27
C LEU A 264 30.15 10.52 12.65
N MET A 265 30.85 10.24 11.55
CA MET A 265 30.78 8.97 10.82
C MET A 265 31.12 7.78 11.72
N LYS A 266 32.12 7.90 12.60
CA LYS A 266 32.49 6.87 13.60
C LYS A 266 31.29 6.39 14.42
N TYR A 267 30.43 7.30 14.87
CA TYR A 267 29.26 6.98 15.68
C TYR A 267 28.06 6.53 14.85
N GLU A 268 27.89 7.08 13.65
CA GLU A 268 26.83 6.67 12.72
C GLU A 268 27.02 5.24 12.23
N GLN A 269 28.26 4.83 11.92
CA GLN A 269 28.60 3.48 11.46
C GLN A 269 28.24 2.39 12.47
N MET A 270 28.43 2.65 13.77
CA MET A 270 28.04 1.72 14.84
C MET A 270 26.54 1.37 14.85
N ARG A 271 25.70 2.18 14.18
CA ARG A 271 24.24 2.04 14.15
C ARG A 271 23.71 1.76 12.75
N ILE A 272 24.56 1.34 11.82
CA ILE A 272 24.20 1.16 10.41
C ILE A 272 23.01 0.20 10.24
N ASN A 273 22.98 -0.90 11.01
CA ASN A 273 21.90 -1.88 10.99
C ASN A 273 20.58 -1.31 11.53
N GLU A 274 20.62 -0.43 12.54
CA GLU A 274 19.42 0.27 13.02
C GLU A 274 18.89 1.23 11.95
N ILE A 275 19.79 1.96 11.28
CA ILE A 275 19.44 2.93 10.23
C ILE A 275 18.76 2.22 9.06
N GLU A 276 19.28 1.07 8.64
CA GLU A 276 18.72 0.23 7.59
C GLU A 276 17.31 -0.27 7.94
N LYS A 277 17.10 -0.85 9.13
CA LYS A 277 15.78 -1.29 9.60
C LYS A 277 14.76 -0.15 9.64
N CYS A 278 15.15 1.00 10.18
CA CYS A 278 14.27 2.18 10.21
C CYS A 278 13.85 2.60 8.80
N ARG A 279 14.75 2.60 7.82
CA ARG A 279 14.45 2.97 6.43
C ARG A 279 13.38 2.09 5.80
N GLU A 280 13.43 0.77 6.05
CA GLU A 280 12.43 -0.18 5.56
C GLU A 280 11.06 0.08 6.19
N GLU A 281 11.01 0.30 7.50
CA GLU A 281 9.78 0.63 8.22
C GLU A 281 9.16 1.93 7.69
N PHE A 282 9.96 2.99 7.51
CA PHE A 282 9.46 4.26 6.96
C PHE A 282 9.02 4.15 5.51
N THR A 283 9.65 3.29 4.70
CA THR A 283 9.16 3.03 3.34
C THR A 283 7.77 2.42 3.38
N LYS A 284 7.53 1.41 4.23
CA LYS A 284 6.20 0.78 4.38
C LYS A 284 5.15 1.79 4.82
N ASN A 285 5.52 2.66 5.76
CA ASN A 285 4.60 3.69 6.23
C ASN A 285 4.30 4.75 5.15
N TRP A 286 5.30 5.16 4.34
CA TRP A 286 5.06 6.06 3.21
C TRP A 286 4.18 5.43 2.14
N LYS A 287 4.36 4.13 1.87
CA LYS A 287 3.51 3.38 0.94
C LYS A 287 2.04 3.51 1.33
N SER A 288 1.73 3.24 2.60
CA SER A 288 0.37 3.40 3.13
C SER A 288 -0.15 4.85 3.03
N VAL A 289 0.70 5.86 3.24
CA VAL A 289 0.28 7.27 3.07
C VAL A 289 -0.06 7.58 1.63
N ILE A 290 0.80 7.19 0.68
CA ILE A 290 0.60 7.45 -0.75
C ILE A 290 -0.66 6.73 -1.26
N GLU A 291 -0.82 5.44 -0.95
CA GLU A 291 -1.98 4.64 -1.35
C GLU A 291 -3.32 5.22 -0.86
N ASN A 292 -3.32 5.85 0.31
CA ASN A 292 -4.50 6.52 0.87
C ASN A 292 -4.78 7.89 0.22
N MET A 293 -3.75 8.61 -0.21
CA MET A 293 -3.91 9.90 -0.91
C MET A 293 -4.42 9.72 -2.33
N SER A 294 -4.11 8.59 -2.94
CA SER A 294 -4.24 8.36 -4.36
C SER A 294 -5.38 7.42 -4.74
N ALA A 295 -6.56 7.60 -4.14
CA ALA A 295 -7.78 6.93 -4.58
C ALA A 295 -8.07 7.12 -6.09
N SER A 296 -7.47 8.12 -6.74
CA SER A 296 -7.56 8.34 -8.19
C SER A 296 -6.22 8.20 -8.96
N ALA A 297 -5.10 7.92 -8.31
CA ALA A 297 -3.76 8.18 -8.87
C ALA A 297 -2.74 7.09 -8.48
N GLU A 298 -2.94 5.86 -8.97
CA GLU A 298 -2.17 4.63 -8.73
C GLU A 298 -0.67 4.80 -8.41
N GLY A 299 -0.36 5.26 -7.19
CA GLY A 299 1.00 5.54 -6.74
C GLY A 299 1.63 4.24 -6.29
N SER A 300 2.49 3.65 -7.12
CA SER A 300 3.18 2.40 -6.82
C SER A 300 4.57 2.67 -6.26
N LEU A 301 4.98 1.90 -5.25
CA LEU A 301 6.35 1.99 -4.74
C LEU A 301 7.31 1.48 -5.83
N VAL A 302 8.32 2.29 -6.17
CA VAL A 302 9.38 1.88 -7.11
C VAL A 302 10.13 0.70 -6.50
N PRO A 303 10.28 -0.42 -7.24
CA PRO A 303 10.96 -1.61 -6.74
C PRO A 303 12.38 -1.30 -6.26
N ALA A 304 12.79 -1.95 -5.18
CA ALA A 304 14.19 -1.99 -4.77
C ALA A 304 14.46 -3.28 -4.01
N ASN A 305 15.52 -3.96 -4.40
CA ASN A 305 15.95 -5.20 -3.76
C ASN A 305 16.60 -4.98 -2.39
N PHE A 306 17.17 -3.78 -2.16
CA PHE A 306 17.93 -3.46 -0.95
C PHE A 306 17.56 -2.08 -0.36
N SER A 307 18.20 -1.73 0.75
CA SER A 307 17.94 -0.48 1.48
C SER A 307 18.20 0.76 0.61
N ARG A 308 17.14 1.53 0.38
CA ARG A 308 17.11 2.68 -0.53
C ARG A 308 17.54 3.99 0.14
N TYR A 309 18.06 4.95 -0.64
CA TYR A 309 18.33 6.31 -0.16
C TYR A 309 17.02 7.06 0.16
N LEU A 310 16.08 7.08 -0.78
CA LEU A 310 14.75 7.68 -0.68
C LEU A 310 13.69 6.65 -1.10
N ALA A 311 12.47 6.77 -0.59
CA ALA A 311 11.34 5.98 -1.10
C ALA A 311 10.80 6.63 -2.37
N GLY A 312 11.01 5.96 -3.52
CA GLY A 312 10.48 6.38 -4.81
C GLY A 312 9.07 5.86 -5.04
N PHE A 313 8.18 6.68 -5.59
CA PHE A 313 6.83 6.31 -5.98
C PHE A 313 6.58 6.71 -7.42
N SER A 314 6.06 5.79 -8.23
CA SER A 314 5.69 6.02 -9.63
C SER A 314 4.19 6.23 -9.74
N PHE A 315 3.78 7.13 -10.63
CA PHE A 315 2.38 7.44 -10.92
C PHE A 315 2.09 7.24 -12.40
N SER A 316 0.82 7.04 -12.75
CA SER A 316 0.34 6.86 -14.13
C SER A 316 0.66 8.05 -15.05
N ASP A 317 0.63 9.26 -14.49
CA ASP A 317 0.75 10.49 -15.26
C ASP A 317 1.28 11.66 -14.41
N LYS A 318 1.68 12.73 -15.12
CA LYS A 318 2.23 13.95 -14.52
C LYS A 318 1.24 14.64 -13.58
N ALA A 319 -0.04 14.73 -13.95
CA ALA A 319 -1.03 15.47 -13.16
C ALA A 319 -1.28 14.78 -11.81
N SER A 320 -1.33 13.45 -11.83
CA SER A 320 -1.39 12.59 -10.64
C SER A 320 -0.18 12.81 -9.72
N ALA A 321 1.05 12.76 -10.27
CA ALA A 321 2.27 12.99 -9.49
C ALA A 321 2.33 14.42 -8.91
N GLU A 322 2.03 15.44 -9.71
CA GLU A 322 2.05 16.85 -9.31
C GLU A 322 1.03 17.16 -8.21
N LYS A 323 -0.16 16.56 -8.29
CA LYS A 323 -1.22 16.67 -7.28
C LYS A 323 -0.75 16.10 -5.93
N VAL A 324 -0.19 14.88 -5.93
CA VAL A 324 0.33 14.24 -4.72
C VAL A 324 1.52 15.01 -4.14
N TYR A 325 2.46 15.45 -4.98
CA TYR A 325 3.58 16.32 -4.61
C TYR A 325 3.10 17.58 -3.87
N THR A 326 2.09 18.24 -4.44
CA THR A 326 1.53 19.48 -3.91
C THR A 326 0.82 19.24 -2.58
N ASP A 327 0.02 18.19 -2.48
CA ASP A 327 -0.72 17.85 -1.25
C ASP A 327 0.23 17.49 -0.09
N LEU A 328 1.30 16.75 -0.36
CA LEU A 328 2.34 16.42 0.62
C LEU A 328 3.06 17.68 1.11
N ASN A 329 3.58 18.49 0.18
CA ASN A 329 4.36 19.68 0.53
C ASN A 329 3.52 20.75 1.24
N ARG A 330 2.26 20.98 0.81
CA ARG A 330 1.31 21.87 1.52
C ARG A 330 0.96 21.36 2.92
N SER A 331 0.98 20.04 3.11
CA SER A 331 0.80 19.40 4.42
C SER A 331 2.07 19.42 5.29
N GLY A 332 3.17 19.98 4.79
CA GLY A 332 4.45 20.07 5.48
C GLY A 332 5.25 18.78 5.47
N LEU A 333 4.93 17.85 4.56
CA LEU A 333 5.70 16.64 4.30
C LEU A 333 6.60 16.88 3.07
N PRO A 334 7.92 16.80 3.23
CA PRO A 334 8.86 17.08 2.15
C PRO A 334 8.82 15.99 1.09
N ALA A 335 8.24 16.30 -0.07
CA ALA A 335 8.32 15.47 -1.27
C ALA A 335 9.26 16.13 -2.28
N LEU A 336 10.04 15.31 -2.99
CA LEU A 336 10.98 15.73 -4.01
C LEU A 336 10.62 15.11 -5.36
N THR A 337 10.99 15.80 -6.42
CA THR A 337 11.21 15.21 -7.73
C THR A 337 12.72 15.03 -7.92
N TRP A 338 13.13 13.98 -8.61
CA TRP A 338 14.54 13.68 -8.87
C TRP A 338 14.64 12.95 -10.20
N PRO A 339 15.74 13.09 -10.97
CA PRO A 339 16.84 14.04 -10.79
C PRO A 339 16.54 15.43 -11.37
N ASP A 340 17.40 16.40 -11.08
CA ASP A 340 17.51 17.56 -11.96
C ASP A 340 18.25 17.08 -13.23
N LEU A 341 17.49 16.88 -14.33
CA LEU A 341 18.02 16.32 -15.57
C LEU A 341 19.01 17.28 -16.22
N SER A 342 19.98 16.74 -16.96
CA SER A 342 20.97 17.55 -17.67
C SER A 342 20.33 18.38 -18.79
N PRO A 343 20.82 19.61 -19.09
CA PRO A 343 20.30 20.44 -20.18
C PRO A 343 20.29 19.72 -21.54
N GLU A 344 21.28 18.88 -21.80
CA GLU A 344 21.37 18.08 -23.03
C GLU A 344 20.20 17.08 -23.17
N VAL A 345 19.67 16.61 -22.04
CA VAL A 345 18.52 15.69 -21.99
C VAL A 345 17.21 16.47 -22.07
N THR A 346 17.09 17.60 -21.38
CA THR A 346 15.85 18.38 -21.32
C THR A 346 15.59 19.21 -22.58
N CYS A 347 16.63 19.58 -23.33
CA CYS A 347 16.50 20.27 -24.62
C CYS A 347 16.08 19.33 -25.77
N ASP A 348 16.14 18.01 -25.58
CA ASP A 348 15.79 17.00 -26.59
C ASP A 348 14.86 15.90 -26.01
N PRO A 349 13.64 16.27 -25.57
CA PRO A 349 12.73 15.34 -24.91
C PRO A 349 12.24 14.22 -25.85
N GLU A 350 12.35 14.38 -27.17
CA GLU A 350 11.92 13.36 -28.14
C GLU A 350 12.88 12.17 -28.18
N ASN A 351 14.19 12.41 -28.05
CA ASN A 351 15.18 11.33 -27.94
C ASN A 351 15.26 10.76 -26.51
N PHE A 352 14.96 11.57 -25.49
CA PHE A 352 15.03 11.18 -24.07
C PHE A 352 13.66 11.07 -23.38
N LYS A 353 12.64 10.57 -24.11
CA LYS A 353 11.23 10.47 -23.65
C LYS A 353 11.10 9.80 -22.29
N LEU A 354 11.77 8.67 -22.10
CA LEU A 354 11.63 7.88 -20.88
C LEU A 354 12.25 8.61 -19.68
N ALA A 355 13.48 9.14 -19.78
CA ALA A 355 14.08 9.93 -18.69
C ALA A 355 13.20 11.12 -18.28
N CYS A 356 12.66 11.85 -19.26
CA CYS A 356 11.73 12.96 -19.02
C CYS A 356 10.42 12.48 -18.39
N HIS A 357 9.88 11.35 -18.84
CA HIS A 357 8.70 10.71 -18.26
C HIS A 357 8.94 10.36 -16.80
N LEU A 358 10.01 9.61 -16.48
CA LEU A 358 10.36 9.21 -15.12
C LEU A 358 10.49 10.41 -14.19
N ARG A 359 11.11 11.51 -14.66
CA ARG A 359 11.24 12.78 -13.90
C ARG A 359 9.89 13.43 -13.58
N LEU A 360 8.90 13.27 -14.46
CA LEU A 360 7.58 13.90 -14.33
C LEU A 360 6.53 12.97 -13.70
N THR A 361 6.83 11.69 -13.53
CA THR A 361 5.91 10.71 -12.93
C THR A 361 6.44 10.06 -11.66
N ARG A 362 7.64 10.43 -11.18
CA ARG A 362 8.20 9.91 -9.92
C ARG A 362 8.34 10.96 -8.82
N LEU A 363 7.98 10.54 -7.61
CA LEU A 363 8.17 11.27 -6.38
C LEU A 363 9.10 10.53 -5.44
N TYR A 364 9.90 11.27 -4.69
CA TYR A 364 10.84 10.72 -3.72
C TYR A 364 10.60 11.31 -2.34
N LEU A 365 10.53 10.41 -1.35
CA LEU A 365 10.23 10.73 0.04
C LEU A 365 11.37 10.33 0.98
N PRO A 366 11.71 11.16 1.98
CA PRO A 366 12.77 10.85 2.93
C PRO A 366 12.36 9.73 3.89
N ILE A 367 13.27 8.79 4.11
CA ILE A 367 13.08 7.57 4.93
C ILE A 367 14.12 7.45 6.05
N HIS A 368 14.83 8.53 6.36
CA HIS A 368 15.87 8.51 7.38
C HIS A 368 15.29 8.35 8.80
N ARG A 369 16.14 7.92 9.74
CA ARG A 369 15.77 7.59 11.13
C ARG A 369 15.01 8.68 11.89
N ASP A 370 15.31 9.96 11.67
CA ASP A 370 14.64 11.06 12.38
C ASP A 370 13.21 11.37 11.87
N VAL A 371 12.76 10.67 10.83
CA VAL A 371 11.33 10.58 10.55
C VAL A 371 10.67 9.87 11.73
N ASN A 372 9.60 10.41 12.29
CA ASN A 372 8.85 9.73 13.34
C ASN A 372 7.37 9.81 12.98
N PHE A 373 6.70 8.68 12.77
CA PHE A 373 5.29 8.69 12.37
C PHE A 373 4.37 9.37 13.40
N ARG A 374 4.76 9.37 14.68
CA ARG A 374 4.07 10.15 15.73
C ARG A 374 4.21 11.65 15.52
N SER A 375 5.34 12.13 15.00
CA SER A 375 5.60 13.57 14.81
C SER A 375 4.93 14.15 13.56
N ILE A 376 4.56 13.32 12.58
CA ILE A 376 3.80 13.75 11.39
C ILE A 376 2.30 13.58 11.51
N GLY A 377 1.76 13.16 12.65
CA GLY A 377 0.32 12.98 12.83
C GLY A 377 -0.50 14.22 12.47
N ALA A 378 0.00 15.43 12.72
CA ALA A 378 -0.65 16.67 12.30
C ALA A 378 -0.69 16.84 10.77
N SER A 379 0.39 16.51 10.07
CA SER A 379 0.44 16.52 8.60
C SER A 379 -0.48 15.46 7.99
N LEU A 380 -0.49 14.25 8.56
CA LEU A 380 -1.40 13.19 8.14
C LEU A 380 -2.87 13.58 8.36
N LYS A 381 -3.19 14.28 9.46
CA LYS A 381 -4.54 14.86 9.67
C LYS A 381 -4.90 15.88 8.60
N LYS A 382 -3.96 16.73 8.17
CA LYS A 382 -4.19 17.68 7.07
C LYS A 382 -4.45 16.96 5.75
N ILE A 383 -3.63 15.96 5.42
CA ILE A 383 -3.82 15.12 4.24
C ILE A 383 -5.20 14.46 4.26
N ARG A 384 -5.59 13.84 5.38
CA ARG A 384 -6.92 13.27 5.56
C ARG A 384 -8.03 14.30 5.34
N LYS A 385 -7.85 15.53 5.83
CA LYS A 385 -8.80 16.62 5.58
C LYS A 385 -8.92 16.95 4.09
N THR A 386 -7.80 16.97 3.36
CA THR A 386 -7.78 17.19 1.91
C THR A 386 -8.46 16.04 1.15
N ILE A 387 -8.19 14.79 1.54
CA ILE A 387 -8.87 13.60 0.98
C ILE A 387 -10.38 13.73 1.20
N LEU A 388 -10.80 13.93 2.46
CA LEU A 388 -12.22 14.04 2.82
C LEU A 388 -12.93 15.27 2.24
N ALA A 389 -12.21 16.27 1.71
CA ALA A 389 -12.83 17.40 1.04
C ALA A 389 -13.44 17.02 -0.32
N ARG A 390 -12.99 15.92 -0.91
CA ARG A 390 -13.54 15.34 -2.16
C ARG A 390 -14.77 14.47 -1.91
N TRP A 391 -15.07 14.17 -0.65
CA TRP A 391 -16.10 13.21 -0.30
C TRP A 391 -17.35 13.92 0.23
N GLU A 392 -18.50 13.51 -0.29
CA GLU A 392 -19.82 13.97 0.13
C GLU A 392 -20.63 12.81 0.71
N ILE A 393 -21.51 13.13 1.65
CA ILE A 393 -22.49 12.19 2.17
C ILE A 393 -23.87 12.82 2.11
N LYS A 394 -24.79 12.14 1.44
CA LYS A 394 -26.18 12.58 1.23
C LYS A 394 -27.11 11.58 1.87
N ARG A 395 -28.11 12.06 2.62
CA ARG A 395 -29.16 11.20 3.17
C ARG A 395 -30.08 10.75 2.03
N ILE A 396 -30.48 9.49 2.04
CA ILE A 396 -31.50 8.95 1.13
C ILE A 396 -32.85 9.00 1.86
N GLU A 397 -33.85 9.58 1.20
CA GLU A 397 -35.18 9.85 1.80
C GLU A 397 -36.27 8.87 1.35
N SER A 398 -36.15 8.25 0.16
CA SER A 398 -37.13 7.28 -0.35
C SER A 398 -36.48 5.95 -0.75
N GLN A 399 -37.32 4.91 -0.81
CA GLN A 399 -36.92 3.58 -1.25
C GLN A 399 -36.53 3.57 -2.74
N GLU A 400 -37.22 4.34 -3.58
CA GLU A 400 -36.93 4.38 -5.02
C GLU A 400 -35.51 4.88 -5.30
N ILE A 401 -35.08 5.92 -4.58
CA ILE A 401 -33.71 6.44 -4.68
C ILE A 401 -32.71 5.37 -4.22
N TRP A 402 -32.99 4.69 -3.10
CA TRP A 402 -32.14 3.60 -2.61
C TRP A 402 -31.98 2.50 -3.67
N GLU A 403 -33.09 2.02 -4.22
CA GLU A 403 -33.13 0.95 -5.20
C GLU A 403 -32.36 1.29 -6.49
N SER A 404 -32.43 2.54 -6.94
CA SER A 404 -31.69 3.01 -8.12
C SER A 404 -30.17 2.81 -8.02
N TYR A 405 -29.61 2.81 -6.80
CA TYR A 405 -28.20 2.53 -6.54
C TYR A 405 -27.96 1.08 -6.10
N TRP A 406 -28.80 0.56 -5.21
CA TRP A 406 -28.68 -0.79 -4.63
C TRP A 406 -28.65 -1.89 -5.69
N LEU A 407 -29.46 -1.76 -6.76
CA LEU A 407 -29.47 -2.74 -7.85
C LEU A 407 -28.09 -2.90 -8.51
N ASN A 408 -27.32 -1.82 -8.58
CA ASN A 408 -25.97 -1.78 -9.15
C ASN A 408 -24.87 -2.28 -8.19
N CYS A 409 -25.19 -2.56 -6.91
CA CYS A 409 -24.22 -3.14 -6.00
C CYS A 409 -23.85 -4.57 -6.44
N PRO A 410 -22.55 -4.87 -6.69
CA PRO A 410 -22.12 -6.20 -7.11
C PRO A 410 -22.29 -7.23 -5.99
N ASN A 411 -22.07 -6.81 -4.74
CA ASN A 411 -22.25 -7.65 -3.56
C ASN A 411 -23.38 -7.06 -2.70
N LYS A 412 -24.46 -7.81 -2.57
CA LYS A 412 -25.64 -7.48 -1.75
C LYS A 412 -25.64 -8.38 -0.52
N ASN A 413 -26.08 -7.85 0.62
CA ASN A 413 -26.29 -8.64 1.84
C ASN A 413 -27.59 -8.23 2.53
N LEU A 414 -28.17 -9.17 3.27
CA LEU A 414 -29.45 -9.00 3.95
C LEU A 414 -29.48 -7.72 4.81
N THR A 415 -28.44 -7.50 5.62
CA THR A 415 -28.44 -6.46 6.64
C THR A 415 -28.43 -5.03 6.10
N GLN A 416 -28.14 -4.87 4.81
CA GLN A 416 -28.18 -3.59 4.11
C GLN A 416 -29.40 -3.47 3.17
N THR A 417 -30.29 -4.47 3.08
CA THR A 417 -31.57 -4.34 2.34
C THR A 417 -32.50 -3.32 3.00
N TRP A 418 -33.36 -2.67 2.22
CA TRP A 418 -34.33 -1.70 2.75
C TRP A 418 -35.27 -2.38 3.75
N GLU A 419 -35.78 -3.54 3.36
CA GLU A 419 -36.75 -4.36 4.06
C GLU A 419 -36.23 -4.82 5.42
N TYR A 420 -35.00 -5.33 5.49
CA TYR A 420 -34.38 -5.67 6.77
C TYR A 420 -34.29 -4.46 7.71
N GLY A 421 -33.99 -3.27 7.16
CA GLY A 421 -33.99 -2.04 7.93
C GLY A 421 -35.37 -1.73 8.50
N SER A 422 -36.40 -1.74 7.65
CA SER A 422 -37.79 -1.52 8.06
C SER A 422 -38.24 -2.53 9.12
N SER A 423 -37.95 -3.82 8.92
CA SER A 423 -38.26 -4.87 9.90
C SER A 423 -37.56 -4.64 11.25
N LYS A 424 -36.32 -4.12 11.26
CA LYS A 424 -35.62 -3.74 12.49
C LYS A 424 -36.26 -2.55 13.19
N ALA A 425 -36.84 -1.61 12.45
CA ALA A 425 -37.58 -0.49 13.02
C ALA A 425 -38.87 -0.98 13.68
N ASP A 426 -39.62 -1.81 12.97
CA ASP A 426 -40.91 -2.35 13.42
C ASP A 426 -40.77 -3.27 14.64
N ALA A 427 -39.83 -4.22 14.59
CA ALA A 427 -39.71 -5.28 15.60
C ALA A 427 -38.89 -4.90 16.83
N GLU A 428 -37.91 -4.00 16.69
CA GLU A 428 -36.90 -3.74 17.74
C GLU A 428 -36.70 -2.25 18.05
N SER A 429 -37.56 -1.40 17.49
CA SER A 429 -37.56 0.06 17.70
C SER A 429 -36.24 0.74 17.35
N TRP A 430 -35.55 0.25 16.32
CA TRP A 430 -34.38 0.95 15.75
C TRP A 430 -34.84 2.09 14.83
N ASN A 431 -34.13 3.21 14.83
CA ASN A 431 -34.29 4.21 13.77
C ASN A 431 -33.36 3.83 12.62
N VAL A 432 -33.86 3.84 11.39
CA VAL A 432 -33.04 3.56 10.21
C VAL A 432 -32.68 4.85 9.51
N VAL A 433 -31.40 5.03 9.22
CA VAL A 433 -30.92 6.16 8.42
C VAL A 433 -30.05 5.61 7.29
N ARG A 434 -30.30 6.09 6.07
CA ARG A 434 -29.62 5.62 4.87
C ARG A 434 -28.85 6.76 4.21
N PHE A 435 -27.67 6.43 3.66
CA PHE A 435 -26.80 7.41 3.03
C PHE A 435 -26.23 6.91 1.70
N LEU A 436 -26.09 7.85 0.76
CA LEU A 436 -25.22 7.76 -0.40
C LEU A 436 -23.93 8.53 -0.11
N VAL A 437 -22.79 7.90 -0.39
CA VAL A 437 -21.47 8.51 -0.32
C VAL A 437 -20.92 8.70 -1.72
N LEU A 438 -20.45 9.91 -2.01
CA LEU A 438 -19.85 10.29 -3.28
C LEU A 438 -18.40 10.70 -3.09
N GLU A 439 -17.56 10.42 -4.08
CA GLU A 439 -16.20 10.96 -4.19
C GLU A 439 -16.11 11.73 -5.50
N ASP A 440 -15.73 13.01 -5.44
CA ASP A 440 -15.68 13.94 -6.58
C ASP A 440 -16.99 13.92 -7.40
N GLY A 441 -18.13 13.84 -6.72
CA GLY A 441 -19.47 13.77 -7.32
C GLY A 441 -19.89 12.39 -7.84
N VAL A 442 -19.01 11.38 -7.82
CA VAL A 442 -19.30 10.02 -8.30
C VAL A 442 -19.85 9.13 -7.18
N PRO A 443 -21.06 8.54 -7.33
CA PRO A 443 -21.62 7.55 -6.40
C PRO A 443 -20.64 6.41 -6.12
N THR A 444 -20.30 6.21 -4.84
CA THR A 444 -19.22 5.28 -4.45
C THR A 444 -19.68 4.21 -3.47
N ALA A 445 -20.49 4.58 -2.47
CA ALA A 445 -20.94 3.63 -1.46
C ALA A 445 -22.33 3.98 -0.91
N LEU A 446 -23.04 2.96 -0.41
CA LEU A 446 -24.26 3.10 0.37
C LEU A 446 -24.05 2.64 1.80
N PHE A 447 -24.77 3.29 2.73
CA PHE A 447 -24.86 2.86 4.12
C PHE A 447 -26.32 2.77 4.55
N GLN A 448 -26.71 1.63 5.11
CA GLN A 448 -27.86 1.51 6.01
C GLN A 448 -27.36 1.47 7.45
N VAL A 449 -27.79 2.45 8.25
CA VAL A 449 -27.37 2.66 9.63
C VAL A 449 -28.56 2.46 10.57
N LEU A 450 -28.43 1.55 11.52
CA LEU A 450 -29.40 1.36 12.60
C LEU A 450 -28.99 2.23 13.79
N VAL A 451 -29.90 3.07 14.28
CA VAL A 451 -29.64 4.05 15.33
C VAL A 451 -30.60 3.88 16.50
N LYS A 452 -30.06 3.65 17.70
CA LYS A 452 -30.81 3.79 18.95
C LYS A 452 -30.46 5.11 19.60
N LYS A 453 -31.47 5.96 19.83
CA LYS A 453 -31.32 7.21 20.58
C LYS A 453 -31.58 6.94 22.06
N ILE A 454 -30.77 7.53 22.92
CA ILE A 454 -30.98 7.57 24.36
C ILE A 454 -31.64 8.93 24.67
N PRO A 455 -32.96 8.97 24.99
CA PRO A 455 -33.75 10.21 25.03
C PRO A 455 -33.19 11.28 25.99
N VAL A 456 -32.66 10.86 27.13
CA VAL A 456 -32.24 11.77 28.22
C VAL A 456 -31.03 12.63 27.86
N PHE A 457 -30.14 12.13 26.99
CA PHE A 457 -28.87 12.82 26.69
C PHE A 457 -28.75 13.31 25.24
N GLY A 458 -29.75 13.03 24.39
CA GLY A 458 -29.69 13.34 22.96
C GLY A 458 -28.56 12.59 22.23
N ILE A 459 -28.10 11.46 22.80
CA ILE A 459 -26.97 10.66 22.30
C ILE A 459 -27.50 9.48 21.48
N GLY A 460 -26.85 9.18 20.36
CA GLY A 460 -27.13 7.98 19.55
C GLY A 460 -26.06 6.90 19.63
N VAL A 461 -26.48 5.64 19.57
CA VAL A 461 -25.63 4.49 19.20
C VAL A 461 -25.98 4.09 17.78
N ALA A 462 -24.99 4.15 16.89
CA ALA A 462 -25.13 3.77 15.48
C ALA A 462 -24.47 2.42 15.21
N ARG A 463 -25.16 1.56 14.46
CA ARG A 463 -24.66 0.25 14.02
C ARG A 463 -24.77 0.11 12.51
N ILE A 464 -23.69 -0.35 11.90
CA ILE A 464 -23.61 -0.69 10.47
C ILE A 464 -23.14 -2.14 10.38
N ASN A 465 -24.02 -3.03 9.94
CA ASN A 465 -23.68 -4.44 9.75
C ASN A 465 -23.50 -4.71 8.25
N ARG A 466 -22.37 -5.33 7.86
CA ARG A 466 -21.97 -5.63 6.48
C ARG A 466 -22.03 -4.42 5.52
N GLY A 467 -21.77 -3.21 6.03
CA GLY A 467 -21.65 -1.98 5.23
C GLY A 467 -20.24 -1.36 5.35
N PRO A 468 -19.80 -0.51 4.41
CA PRO A 468 -20.54 0.02 3.27
C PRO A 468 -20.82 -1.01 2.17
N LEU A 469 -21.92 -0.83 1.46
CA LEU A 469 -22.11 -1.45 0.16
C LEU A 469 -21.36 -0.63 -0.88
N MET A 470 -20.55 -1.28 -1.70
CA MET A 470 -19.77 -0.59 -2.72
C MET A 470 -20.55 -0.53 -4.03
N LEU A 471 -20.51 0.62 -4.70
CA LEU A 471 -21.11 0.83 -6.03
C LEU A 471 -20.08 0.71 -7.15
N ARG A 472 -18.79 0.81 -6.83
CA ARG A 472 -17.68 0.73 -7.78
C ARG A 472 -16.39 0.23 -7.14
N GLY A 473 -15.44 -0.12 -7.99
CA GLY A 473 -14.11 -0.60 -7.63
C GLY A 473 -14.07 -2.10 -7.35
N GLU A 474 -12.89 -2.69 -7.56
CA GLU A 474 -12.61 -4.11 -7.36
C GLU A 474 -11.34 -4.31 -6.53
N GLY A 475 -11.16 -5.51 -5.97
CA GLY A 475 -9.97 -5.91 -5.21
C GLY A 475 -9.53 -4.89 -4.15
N ASN A 476 -8.22 -4.58 -4.12
CA ASN A 476 -7.65 -3.63 -3.17
C ASN A 476 -8.16 -2.20 -3.36
N PHE A 477 -8.55 -1.82 -4.58
CA PHE A 477 -9.12 -0.50 -4.82
C PHE A 477 -10.48 -0.34 -4.14
N LYS A 478 -11.35 -1.35 -4.23
CA LYS A 478 -12.62 -1.41 -3.49
C LYS A 478 -12.41 -1.27 -1.98
N ASN A 479 -11.42 -1.97 -1.42
CA ASN A 479 -11.11 -1.94 0.01
C ASN A 479 -10.72 -0.53 0.48
N ARG A 480 -9.89 0.19 -0.31
CA ARG A 480 -9.52 1.58 -0.03
C ARG A 480 -10.73 2.53 -0.07
N LEU A 481 -11.59 2.40 -1.08
CA LEU A 481 -12.82 3.20 -1.18
C LEU A 481 -13.75 2.96 0.02
N ALA A 482 -13.90 1.70 0.45
CA ALA A 482 -14.70 1.34 1.62
C ALA A 482 -14.14 1.95 2.92
N LEU A 483 -12.81 1.94 3.10
CA LEU A 483 -12.14 2.57 4.24
C LEU A 483 -12.34 4.10 4.24
N ASN A 484 -12.23 4.75 3.08
CA ASN A 484 -12.53 6.17 2.96
C ASN A 484 -14.01 6.49 3.23
N ALA A 485 -14.94 5.67 2.72
CA ALA A 485 -16.37 5.81 3.01
C ALA A 485 -16.68 5.64 4.51
N LEU A 486 -16.03 4.69 5.20
CA LEU A 486 -16.11 4.57 6.66
C LEU A 486 -15.56 5.81 7.37
N MET A 487 -14.47 6.39 6.88
CA MET A 487 -13.91 7.63 7.43
C MET A 487 -14.90 8.80 7.28
N VAL A 488 -15.57 8.95 6.13
CA VAL A 488 -16.67 9.90 5.93
C VAL A 488 -17.80 9.64 6.92
N MET A 489 -18.19 8.38 7.10
CA MET A 489 -19.21 8.00 8.06
C MET A 489 -18.83 8.37 9.50
N THR A 490 -17.55 8.25 9.89
CA THR A 490 -17.13 8.70 11.23
C THR A 490 -17.33 10.20 11.44
N ARG A 491 -17.12 11.03 10.42
CA ARG A 491 -17.36 12.48 10.49
C ARG A 491 -18.85 12.78 10.63
N GLU A 492 -19.68 12.07 9.88
CA GLU A 492 -21.12 12.24 9.93
C GLU A 492 -21.72 11.75 11.27
N SER A 493 -21.23 10.64 11.83
CA SER A 493 -21.58 10.18 13.17
C SER A 493 -21.29 11.24 14.23
N PHE A 494 -20.13 11.88 14.17
CA PHE A 494 -19.79 13.00 15.06
C PHE A 494 -20.77 14.17 14.90
N ARG A 495 -21.06 14.60 13.66
CA ARG A 495 -22.02 15.69 13.38
C ARG A 495 -23.42 15.41 13.92
N ARG A 496 -23.85 14.14 13.88
CA ARG A 496 -25.16 13.68 14.36
C ARG A 496 -25.20 13.36 15.86
N ARG A 497 -24.10 13.56 16.59
CA ARG A 497 -23.95 13.22 18.01
C ARG A 497 -24.21 11.73 18.30
N TRP A 498 -23.75 10.87 17.40
CA TRP A 498 -23.69 9.43 17.65
C TRP A 498 -22.40 9.13 18.41
N TRP A 499 -22.51 8.95 19.72
CA TRP A 499 -21.36 8.79 20.61
C TRP A 499 -20.60 7.48 20.37
N MET A 500 -21.30 6.47 19.86
CA MET A 500 -20.68 5.20 19.49
C MET A 500 -21.13 4.78 18.10
N LEU A 501 -20.15 4.42 17.27
CA LEU A 501 -20.35 3.79 15.97
C LEU A 501 -19.76 2.38 16.02
N GLN A 502 -20.62 1.37 15.87
CA GLN A 502 -20.23 -0.03 15.69
C GLN A 502 -20.36 -0.41 14.21
N VAL A 503 -19.29 -0.95 13.63
CA VAL A 503 -19.25 -1.37 12.22
C VAL A 503 -18.79 -2.82 12.11
N ALA A 504 -19.36 -3.56 11.17
CA ALA A 504 -18.91 -4.88 10.76
C ALA A 504 -18.72 -4.88 9.23
N PRO A 505 -17.66 -4.25 8.71
CA PRO A 505 -17.55 -4.00 7.27
C PRO A 505 -17.24 -5.28 6.48
N GLU A 506 -17.72 -5.34 5.23
CA GLU A 506 -17.37 -6.42 4.29
C GLU A 506 -15.95 -6.23 3.72
N LEU A 507 -14.96 -6.26 4.61
CA LEU A 507 -13.54 -6.15 4.28
C LEU A 507 -12.81 -7.41 4.73
N PRO A 508 -11.83 -7.91 3.96
CA PRO A 508 -11.06 -9.09 4.35
C PRO A 508 -10.21 -8.84 5.61
N PRO A 509 -9.84 -9.90 6.35
CA PRO A 509 -8.94 -9.81 7.50
C PRO A 509 -7.49 -9.57 7.04
N ASP A 510 -7.21 -8.35 6.60
CA ASP A 510 -5.89 -7.92 6.13
C ASP A 510 -5.24 -6.93 7.12
N ASN A 511 -3.93 -7.09 7.36
CA ASN A 511 -3.18 -6.29 8.33
C ASN A 511 -3.19 -4.79 8.00
N GLU A 512 -3.19 -4.43 6.72
CA GLU A 512 -3.24 -3.04 6.30
C GLU A 512 -4.61 -2.44 6.60
N ILE A 513 -5.69 -3.17 6.27
CA ILE A 513 -7.07 -2.77 6.57
C ILE A 513 -7.26 -2.56 8.08
N GLU A 514 -6.82 -3.51 8.90
CA GLU A 514 -6.93 -3.39 10.36
C GLU A 514 -6.16 -2.19 10.91
N THR A 515 -4.93 -2.00 10.41
CA THR A 515 -4.10 -0.85 10.77
C THR A 515 -4.82 0.46 10.47
N GLN A 516 -5.47 0.58 9.32
CA GLN A 516 -6.23 1.77 8.95
C GLN A 516 -7.45 1.99 9.86
N LEU A 517 -8.20 0.93 10.20
CA LEU A 517 -9.33 1.02 11.15
C LEU A 517 -8.86 1.51 12.54
N TYR A 518 -7.74 0.98 13.05
CA TYR A 518 -7.14 1.49 14.29
C TYR A 518 -6.73 2.96 14.18
N GLN A 519 -6.14 3.36 13.05
CA GLN A 519 -5.75 4.75 12.80
C GLN A 519 -6.93 5.72 12.63
N MET A 520 -8.12 5.21 12.30
CA MET A 520 -9.38 5.95 12.32
C MET A 520 -9.98 6.05 13.74
N GLY A 521 -9.41 5.35 14.72
CA GLY A 521 -9.87 5.34 16.11
C GLY A 521 -10.85 4.21 16.44
N PHE A 522 -11.02 3.23 15.54
CA PHE A 522 -11.79 2.03 15.86
C PHE A 522 -10.97 1.08 16.74
N ARG A 523 -11.70 0.24 17.50
CA ARG A 523 -11.19 -0.87 18.28
C ARG A 523 -11.89 -2.14 17.85
N LYS A 524 -11.11 -3.19 17.56
CA LYS A 524 -11.62 -4.51 17.20
C LYS A 524 -12.32 -5.16 18.39
N ARG A 525 -13.41 -5.88 18.12
CA ARG A 525 -14.05 -6.75 19.10
C ARG A 525 -13.54 -8.18 18.96
N LEU A 526 -13.18 -8.78 20.09
CA LEU A 526 -12.76 -10.18 20.14
C LEU A 526 -13.97 -11.11 19.98
N ASN A 527 -13.76 -12.26 19.34
CA ASN A 527 -14.72 -13.37 19.23
C ASN A 527 -16.00 -13.06 18.43
N TYR A 528 -15.90 -12.22 17.40
CA TYR A 528 -16.98 -12.02 16.42
C TYR A 528 -16.53 -12.55 15.06
N PRO A 529 -16.63 -13.88 14.85
CA PRO A 529 -16.29 -14.46 13.57
C PRO A 529 -17.35 -14.06 12.54
N ALA A 530 -16.90 -13.74 11.34
CA ALA A 530 -17.74 -13.25 10.25
C ALA A 530 -17.43 -14.05 8.99
N ASP A 531 -17.56 -15.37 9.14
CA ASP A 531 -17.24 -16.35 8.11
C ASP A 531 -18.53 -16.91 7.54
N SER A 532 -18.61 -16.94 6.22
CA SER A 532 -19.68 -17.61 5.49
C SER A 532 -19.12 -18.22 4.21
N ALA A 533 -19.98 -18.81 3.39
CA ALA A 533 -19.60 -19.25 2.06
C ALA A 533 -20.69 -18.93 1.04
N ILE A 534 -20.26 -18.60 -0.17
CA ILE A 534 -21.12 -18.24 -1.30
C ILE A 534 -21.06 -19.37 -2.33
N LEU A 535 -22.22 -19.92 -2.67
CA LEU A 535 -22.39 -20.81 -3.81
C LEU A 535 -22.77 -19.98 -5.03
N SER A 536 -21.99 -20.09 -6.10
CA SER A 536 -22.35 -19.50 -7.40
C SER A 536 -23.48 -20.30 -8.04
N LEU A 537 -24.54 -19.62 -8.50
CA LEU A 537 -25.69 -20.24 -9.17
C LEU A 537 -25.68 -20.05 -10.69
N THR A 538 -24.55 -19.66 -11.26
CA THR A 538 -24.42 -19.36 -12.70
C THR A 538 -24.36 -20.61 -13.58
N ASP A 539 -23.90 -21.75 -13.05
CA ASP A 539 -23.88 -23.02 -13.77
C ASP A 539 -25.29 -23.62 -13.93
N ASP A 540 -25.48 -24.52 -14.89
CA ASP A 540 -26.70 -25.35 -14.96
C ASP A 540 -26.85 -26.27 -13.73
N GLU A 541 -28.07 -26.74 -13.47
CA GLU A 541 -28.42 -27.48 -12.25
C GLU A 541 -27.62 -28.79 -12.11
N ASP A 542 -27.34 -29.49 -13.22
CA ASP A 542 -26.55 -30.73 -13.22
C ASP A 542 -25.10 -30.46 -12.85
N LYS A 543 -24.47 -29.44 -13.45
CA LYS A 543 -23.12 -29.02 -13.07
C LYS A 543 -23.06 -28.55 -11.62
N LEU A 544 -24.06 -27.81 -11.16
CA LEU A 544 -24.15 -27.38 -9.76
C LEU A 544 -24.18 -28.57 -8.80
N LEU A 545 -25.00 -29.59 -9.12
CA LEU A 545 -25.08 -30.83 -8.36
C LEU A 545 -23.75 -31.60 -8.36
N MET A 546 -23.07 -31.66 -9.52
CA MET A 546 -21.78 -32.35 -9.64
C MET A 546 -20.64 -31.66 -8.89
N LYS A 547 -20.75 -30.35 -8.61
CA LYS A 547 -19.78 -29.62 -7.78
C LYS A 547 -19.87 -29.95 -6.29
N LEU A 548 -21.00 -30.45 -5.81
CA LEU A 548 -21.17 -30.78 -4.39
C LEU A 548 -20.26 -31.95 -3.96
N ASP A 549 -20.10 -32.16 -2.66
CA ASP A 549 -19.39 -33.33 -2.13
C ASP A 549 -20.18 -34.62 -2.40
N GLY A 550 -19.47 -35.72 -2.63
CA GLY A 550 -20.06 -37.03 -2.95
C GLY A 550 -20.98 -37.55 -1.84
N LYS A 551 -20.60 -37.36 -0.57
CA LYS A 551 -21.44 -37.75 0.58
C LYS A 551 -22.69 -36.89 0.64
N TRP A 552 -22.56 -35.59 0.37
CA TRP A 552 -23.69 -34.67 0.36
C TRP A 552 -24.72 -35.05 -0.71
N ARG A 553 -24.27 -35.33 -1.95
CA ARG A 553 -25.13 -35.86 -3.02
C ARG A 553 -25.84 -37.16 -2.64
N ASN A 554 -25.14 -38.07 -1.96
CA ASN A 554 -25.72 -39.34 -1.54
C ASN A 554 -26.83 -39.13 -0.49
N CYS A 555 -26.67 -38.17 0.44
CA CYS A 555 -27.72 -37.78 1.38
C CYS A 555 -28.94 -37.20 0.66
N LEU A 556 -28.74 -36.29 -0.31
CA LEU A 556 -29.81 -35.75 -1.14
C LEU A 556 -30.59 -36.86 -1.87
N ARG A 557 -29.89 -37.73 -2.60
CA ARG A 557 -30.48 -38.86 -3.33
C ARG A 557 -31.23 -39.81 -2.41
N LYS A 558 -30.71 -40.05 -1.21
CA LYS A 558 -31.39 -40.86 -0.19
C LYS A 558 -32.71 -40.22 0.23
N GLY A 559 -32.74 -38.92 0.51
CA GLY A 559 -33.97 -38.22 0.88
C GLY A 559 -35.02 -38.23 -0.24
N GLN A 560 -34.59 -38.03 -1.48
CA GLN A 560 -35.46 -38.16 -2.66
C GLN A 560 -36.01 -39.58 -2.82
N LYS A 561 -35.17 -40.61 -2.63
CA LYS A 561 -35.62 -42.03 -2.68
C LYS A 561 -36.62 -42.35 -1.57
N LEU A 562 -36.45 -41.76 -0.39
CA LEU A 562 -37.38 -41.87 0.73
C LEU A 562 -38.63 -40.98 0.58
N GLN A 563 -38.83 -40.36 -0.59
CA GLN A 563 -40.03 -39.58 -0.93
C GLN A 563 -40.30 -38.41 0.03
N VAL A 564 -39.23 -37.75 0.51
CA VAL A 564 -39.39 -36.47 1.21
C VAL A 564 -40.00 -35.45 0.25
N LYS A 565 -41.19 -34.94 0.60
CA LYS A 565 -41.92 -33.95 -0.21
C LYS A 565 -41.63 -32.55 0.29
N ILE A 566 -41.41 -31.61 -0.63
CA ILE A 566 -41.17 -30.20 -0.30
C ILE A 566 -42.39 -29.39 -0.69
N HIS A 567 -42.92 -28.65 0.29
CA HIS A 567 -43.98 -27.68 0.10
C HIS A 567 -43.40 -26.28 0.25
N THR A 568 -43.59 -25.44 -0.76
CA THR A 568 -43.07 -24.07 -0.79
C THR A 568 -44.18 -23.06 -0.47
N ASP A 569 -43.89 -22.15 0.46
CA ASP A 569 -44.74 -21.03 0.84
C ASP A 569 -43.98 -19.71 0.65
N ILE A 570 -44.19 -19.08 -0.50
CA ILE A 570 -43.54 -17.82 -0.89
C ILE A 570 -44.25 -16.66 -0.20
N GLY A 571 -43.47 -15.82 0.47
CA GLY A 571 -43.94 -14.81 1.40
C GLY A 571 -44.36 -15.36 2.76
N ALA A 572 -44.32 -16.68 2.98
CA ALA A 572 -44.75 -17.35 4.21
C ALA A 572 -46.15 -16.95 4.71
N ASN A 573 -47.11 -16.78 3.79
CA ASN A 573 -48.44 -16.27 4.14
C ASN A 573 -49.36 -17.33 4.77
N ARG A 574 -49.08 -18.62 4.58
CA ARG A 574 -49.97 -19.72 5.02
C ARG A 574 -49.42 -20.46 6.24
N HIS A 575 -48.11 -20.61 6.35
CA HIS A 575 -47.47 -21.48 7.33
C HIS A 575 -46.51 -20.75 8.28
N LEU A 576 -46.65 -19.43 8.44
CA LEU A 576 -45.80 -18.66 9.37
C LEU A 576 -45.93 -19.17 10.81
N ASP A 577 -47.14 -19.38 11.30
CA ASP A 577 -47.36 -19.84 12.69
C ASP A 577 -46.67 -21.20 12.95
N LEU A 578 -46.73 -22.11 11.98
CA LEU A 578 -46.05 -23.39 12.05
C LEU A 578 -44.53 -23.21 12.10
N LEU A 579 -43.96 -22.32 11.26
CA LEU A 579 -42.54 -21.99 11.30
C LEU A 579 -42.13 -21.43 12.67
N LEU A 580 -42.89 -20.48 13.21
CA LEU A 580 -42.61 -19.85 14.50
C LEU A 580 -42.64 -20.88 15.64
N GLN A 581 -43.62 -21.78 15.64
CA GLN A 581 -43.69 -22.89 16.59
C GLN A 581 -42.46 -23.78 16.50
N LEU A 582 -42.13 -24.28 15.30
CA LEU A 582 -40.98 -25.18 15.07
C LEU A 582 -39.65 -24.51 15.47
N TYR A 583 -39.51 -23.22 15.20
CA TYR A 583 -38.30 -22.48 15.52
C TYR A 583 -38.13 -22.27 17.03
N LYS A 584 -39.21 -21.93 17.73
CA LYS A 584 -39.22 -21.79 19.19
C LYS A 584 -38.90 -23.11 19.89
N GLU A 585 -39.47 -24.22 19.45
CA GLU A 585 -39.13 -25.56 19.95
C GLU A 585 -37.65 -25.90 19.72
N GLN A 586 -37.10 -25.51 18.56
CA GLN A 586 -35.68 -25.72 18.26
C GLN A 586 -34.77 -24.86 19.15
N GLN A 587 -35.10 -23.59 19.38
CA GLN A 587 -34.36 -22.69 20.29
C GLN A 587 -34.32 -23.25 21.71
N MET A 588 -35.47 -23.69 22.24
CA MET A 588 -35.58 -24.28 23.57
C MET A 588 -34.79 -25.59 23.70
N SER A 589 -34.92 -26.49 22.73
CA SER A 589 -34.24 -27.81 22.78
C SER A 589 -32.72 -27.72 22.61
N LYS A 590 -32.21 -26.75 21.86
CA LYS A 590 -30.77 -26.57 21.61
C LYS A 590 -30.11 -25.48 22.46
N GLY A 591 -30.90 -24.71 23.23
CA GLY A 591 -30.41 -23.66 24.10
C GLY A 591 -29.67 -22.54 23.36
N PHE A 592 -30.23 -22.03 22.27
CA PHE A 592 -29.65 -20.90 21.53
C PHE A 592 -30.66 -19.76 21.32
N ASP A 593 -30.15 -18.53 21.34
CA ASP A 593 -30.92 -17.33 21.01
C ASP A 593 -30.69 -16.98 19.54
N GLY A 594 -31.75 -17.06 18.74
CA GLY A 594 -31.73 -16.77 17.31
C GLY A 594 -32.38 -15.42 16.97
N MET A 595 -32.92 -15.32 15.75
CA MET A 595 -33.76 -14.19 15.38
C MET A 595 -35.04 -14.19 16.23
N SER A 596 -35.54 -13.04 16.65
CA SER A 596 -36.79 -12.99 17.43
C SER A 596 -38.00 -13.30 16.55
N GLU A 597 -39.06 -13.83 17.15
CA GLU A 597 -40.37 -14.04 16.51
C GLU A 597 -40.91 -12.75 15.88
N GLN A 598 -40.82 -11.64 16.60
CA GLN A 598 -41.21 -10.31 16.12
C GLN A 598 -40.42 -9.90 14.86
N MET A 599 -39.12 -10.21 14.80
CA MET A 599 -38.30 -9.91 13.62
C MET A 599 -38.68 -10.80 12.43
N LEU A 600 -39.01 -12.08 12.65
CA LEU A 600 -39.48 -12.96 11.57
C LEU A 600 -40.81 -12.49 11.00
N ILE A 601 -41.77 -12.14 11.86
CA ILE A 601 -43.06 -11.55 11.45
C ILE A 601 -42.82 -10.24 10.68
N ALA A 602 -41.94 -9.37 11.18
CA ALA A 602 -41.64 -8.12 10.51
C ALA A 602 -40.95 -8.29 9.14
N LEU A 603 -40.13 -9.33 8.96
CA LEU A 603 -39.54 -9.66 7.65
C LEU A 603 -40.59 -10.21 6.67
N VAL A 604 -41.53 -11.01 7.17
CA VAL A 604 -42.68 -11.46 6.37
C VAL A 604 -43.52 -10.26 5.94
N ASN A 605 -43.85 -9.35 6.85
CA ASN A 605 -44.70 -8.19 6.53
C ASN A 605 -44.04 -7.16 5.61
N ASN A 606 -42.70 -7.08 5.60
CA ASN A 606 -41.94 -6.15 4.76
C ASN A 606 -41.44 -6.83 3.46
N GLN A 607 -42.31 -7.51 2.69
CA GLN A 607 -41.95 -7.97 1.34
C GLN A 607 -41.85 -6.82 0.34
N SER A 608 -41.09 -7.01 -0.74
CA SER A 608 -41.12 -6.12 -1.90
C SER A 608 -40.94 -6.89 -3.22
N THR A 609 -40.95 -6.19 -4.35
CA THR A 609 -40.61 -6.80 -5.65
C THR A 609 -39.18 -7.35 -5.67
N SER A 610 -38.28 -6.75 -4.88
CA SER A 610 -36.86 -7.08 -4.82
C SER A 610 -36.45 -7.84 -3.56
N PHE A 611 -37.37 -8.13 -2.63
CA PHE A 611 -37.13 -8.86 -1.38
C PHE A 611 -38.24 -9.88 -1.11
N ARG A 612 -37.88 -11.16 -0.97
CA ARG A 612 -38.83 -12.26 -0.72
C ARG A 612 -38.41 -13.14 0.45
N PHE A 613 -39.36 -13.45 1.32
CA PHE A 613 -39.24 -14.47 2.36
C PHE A 613 -39.76 -15.80 1.82
N ASN A 614 -38.89 -16.80 1.67
CA ASN A 614 -39.28 -18.10 1.13
C ASN A 614 -39.19 -19.17 2.21
N LEU A 615 -40.33 -19.81 2.50
CA LEU A 615 -40.43 -20.93 3.44
C LEU A 615 -40.59 -22.25 2.67
N PHE A 616 -39.78 -23.23 3.04
CA PHE A 616 -39.82 -24.60 2.52
C PHE A 616 -40.13 -25.54 3.68
N LEU A 617 -41.13 -26.39 3.53
CA LEU A 617 -41.54 -27.38 4.53
C LEU A 617 -41.35 -28.78 3.95
N ALA A 618 -40.66 -29.64 4.68
CA ALA A 618 -40.49 -31.04 4.32
C ALA A 618 -41.50 -31.90 5.06
N SER A 619 -42.16 -32.82 4.35
CA SER A 619 -43.11 -33.78 4.92
C SER A 619 -42.90 -35.19 4.35
N ASP A 620 -43.39 -36.19 5.07
CA ASP A 620 -43.53 -37.58 4.58
C ASP A 620 -44.90 -37.86 3.94
N SER A 621 -45.76 -36.84 3.83
CA SER A 621 -47.12 -36.94 3.30
C SER A 621 -47.49 -35.70 2.46
N GLU A 622 -48.50 -35.81 1.58
CA GLU A 622 -48.96 -34.67 0.74
C GLU A 622 -49.56 -33.52 1.56
N ILE A 623 -50.04 -33.79 2.76
CA ILE A 623 -50.68 -32.78 3.61
C ILE A 623 -49.74 -32.46 4.77
N ILE A 624 -49.46 -31.16 4.95
CA ILE A 624 -48.67 -30.69 6.08
C ILE A 624 -49.53 -30.80 7.35
N SER A 625 -49.04 -31.57 8.32
CA SER A 625 -49.60 -31.68 9.66
C SER A 625 -48.47 -31.79 10.69
N ALA A 626 -48.80 -31.63 11.97
CA ALA A 626 -47.82 -31.74 13.05
C ALA A 626 -47.13 -33.12 13.11
N THR A 627 -47.77 -34.18 12.58
CA THR A 627 -47.22 -35.54 12.60
C THR A 627 -46.44 -35.91 11.33
N SER A 628 -46.73 -35.23 10.20
CA SER A 628 -46.08 -35.46 8.91
C SER A 628 -44.87 -34.56 8.65
N ILE A 629 -44.71 -33.47 9.40
CA ILE A 629 -43.59 -32.53 9.23
C ILE A 629 -42.26 -33.21 9.57
N LEU A 630 -41.27 -33.03 8.69
CA LEU A 630 -39.90 -33.54 8.83
C LEU A 630 -38.91 -32.39 9.11
N GLY A 631 -39.20 -31.19 8.61
CA GLY A 631 -38.36 -30.02 8.79
C GLY A 631 -38.88 -28.79 8.06
N ALA A 632 -38.20 -27.66 8.28
CA ALA A 632 -38.47 -26.38 7.65
C ALA A 632 -37.15 -25.69 7.30
N LEU A 633 -37.15 -24.91 6.21
CA LEU A 633 -36.03 -24.09 5.79
C LEU A 633 -36.52 -22.73 5.32
N VAL A 634 -35.83 -21.67 5.73
CA VAL A 634 -36.11 -20.29 5.31
C VAL A 634 -34.93 -19.75 4.52
N THR A 635 -35.22 -19.18 3.36
CA THR A 635 -34.28 -18.30 2.65
C THR A 635 -34.87 -16.91 2.50
N LEU A 636 -34.00 -15.91 2.48
CA LEU A 636 -34.35 -14.54 2.09
C LEU A 636 -33.72 -14.27 0.74
N GLN A 637 -34.53 -13.95 -0.26
CA GLN A 637 -34.06 -13.55 -1.58
C GLN A 637 -34.10 -12.04 -1.68
N PHE A 638 -33.00 -11.41 -2.10
CA PHE A 638 -32.92 -9.97 -2.34
C PHE A 638 -32.10 -9.63 -3.59
N GLY A 639 -32.76 -9.01 -4.57
CA GLY A 639 -32.20 -8.79 -5.90
C GLY A 639 -31.75 -10.11 -6.55
N ASN A 640 -30.45 -10.23 -6.83
CA ASN A 640 -29.83 -11.40 -7.45
C ASN A 640 -29.06 -12.29 -6.46
N THR A 641 -29.38 -12.21 -5.17
CA THR A 641 -28.77 -12.99 -4.09
C THR A 641 -29.86 -13.65 -3.25
N SER A 642 -29.62 -14.87 -2.79
CA SER A 642 -30.41 -15.50 -1.72
C SER A 642 -29.51 -15.85 -0.53
N GLU A 643 -30.02 -15.75 0.68
CA GLU A 643 -29.31 -16.06 1.92
C GLU A 643 -30.10 -17.11 2.72
N TYR A 644 -29.41 -18.16 3.17
CA TYR A 644 -29.96 -19.19 4.05
C TYR A 644 -30.07 -18.68 5.50
N LEU A 645 -31.30 -18.60 6.02
CA LEU A 645 -31.57 -17.98 7.32
C LEU A 645 -31.83 -19.01 8.43
N ILE A 646 -32.77 -19.93 8.21
CA ILE A 646 -33.21 -20.92 9.21
C ILE A 646 -33.21 -22.31 8.58
N GLY A 647 -32.77 -23.32 9.35
CA GLY A 647 -32.99 -24.72 9.02
C GLY A 647 -33.33 -25.54 10.27
N ILE A 648 -34.46 -26.22 10.19
CA ILE A 648 -35.04 -27.02 11.26
C ILE A 648 -35.31 -28.41 10.71
N THR A 649 -34.88 -29.43 11.45
CA THR A 649 -35.31 -30.82 11.22
C THR A 649 -35.51 -31.52 12.54
N ASN A 650 -36.59 -32.28 12.62
CA ASN A 650 -36.83 -33.20 13.72
C ASN A 650 -36.05 -34.51 13.50
N GLU A 651 -36.25 -35.48 14.38
CA GLU A 651 -35.55 -36.77 14.33
C GLU A 651 -35.89 -37.60 13.09
N LYS A 652 -37.18 -37.70 12.74
CA LYS A 652 -37.63 -38.37 11.51
C LYS A 652 -36.98 -37.74 10.27
N GLY A 653 -36.95 -36.41 10.20
CA GLY A 653 -36.30 -35.66 9.11
C GLY A 653 -34.79 -35.91 9.03
N ARG A 654 -34.10 -36.08 10.15
CA ARG A 654 -32.67 -36.47 10.14
C ARG A 654 -32.46 -37.86 9.54
N ILE A 655 -33.29 -38.84 9.92
CA ILE A 655 -33.22 -40.20 9.37
C ILE A 655 -33.49 -40.17 7.86
N ALA A 656 -34.51 -39.41 7.45
CA ALA A 656 -34.93 -39.24 6.06
C ALA A 656 -34.02 -38.31 5.22
N GLN A 657 -32.99 -37.70 5.81
CA GLN A 657 -32.12 -36.71 5.13
C GLN A 657 -32.86 -35.47 4.60
N ALA A 658 -33.96 -35.06 5.26
CA ALA A 658 -34.82 -33.96 4.82
C ALA A 658 -34.08 -32.62 4.66
N ASN A 659 -33.06 -32.34 5.48
CA ASN A 659 -32.24 -31.11 5.35
C ASN A 659 -31.54 -31.00 3.99
N SER A 660 -31.03 -32.12 3.45
CA SER A 660 -30.35 -32.11 2.15
C SER A 660 -31.34 -31.80 1.03
N VAL A 661 -32.54 -32.36 1.09
CA VAL A 661 -33.62 -32.10 0.13
C VAL A 661 -34.08 -30.64 0.23
N LEU A 662 -34.45 -30.18 1.44
CA LEU A 662 -34.85 -28.79 1.69
C LEU A 662 -33.84 -27.76 1.15
N LEU A 663 -32.55 -27.95 1.45
CA LEU A 663 -31.53 -26.99 1.03
C LEU A 663 -31.26 -27.06 -0.47
N TRP A 664 -31.32 -28.24 -1.09
CA TRP A 664 -31.22 -28.36 -2.54
C TRP A 664 -32.38 -27.68 -3.25
N ASP A 665 -33.63 -27.97 -2.85
CA ASP A 665 -34.82 -27.33 -3.40
C ASP A 665 -34.79 -25.81 -3.23
N ALA A 666 -34.29 -25.31 -2.09
CA ALA A 666 -34.13 -23.87 -1.88
C ALA A 666 -33.05 -23.23 -2.78
N ILE A 667 -31.95 -23.94 -3.04
CA ILE A 667 -30.89 -23.51 -3.97
C ILE A 667 -31.44 -23.44 -5.41
N ILE A 668 -32.17 -24.48 -5.83
CA ILE A 668 -32.79 -24.55 -7.16
C ILE A 668 -33.86 -23.46 -7.30
N HIS A 669 -34.73 -23.30 -6.31
CA HIS A 669 -35.71 -22.22 -6.28
C HIS A 669 -35.05 -20.84 -6.41
N ALA A 670 -33.96 -20.58 -5.67
CA ALA A 670 -33.22 -19.32 -5.77
C ALA A 670 -32.70 -19.08 -7.20
N LYS A 671 -32.09 -20.10 -7.82
CA LYS A 671 -31.61 -20.03 -9.20
C LYS A 671 -32.73 -19.73 -10.20
N GLN A 672 -33.83 -20.47 -10.11
CA GLN A 672 -35.00 -20.32 -10.99
C GLN A 672 -35.65 -18.94 -10.85
N ASN A 673 -35.52 -18.30 -9.69
CA ASN A 673 -36.00 -16.94 -9.43
C ASN A 673 -34.94 -15.85 -9.65
N GLY A 674 -33.86 -16.15 -10.39
CA GLY A 674 -32.89 -15.14 -10.86
C GLY A 674 -31.75 -14.82 -9.90
N SER A 675 -31.59 -15.55 -8.78
CA SER A 675 -30.40 -15.42 -7.95
C SER A 675 -29.18 -16.01 -8.66
N ILE A 676 -28.07 -15.25 -8.65
CA ILE A 676 -26.76 -15.71 -9.15
C ILE A 676 -25.83 -16.14 -8.01
N ARG A 677 -26.19 -15.82 -6.77
CA ARG A 677 -25.43 -16.15 -5.55
C ARG A 677 -26.36 -16.69 -4.47
N PHE A 678 -25.88 -17.71 -3.76
CA PHE A 678 -26.54 -18.26 -2.58
C PHE A 678 -25.57 -18.24 -1.39
N ASP A 679 -25.79 -17.33 -0.44
CA ASP A 679 -25.00 -17.22 0.79
C ASP A 679 -25.52 -18.26 1.80
N LEU A 680 -24.65 -19.17 2.22
CA LEU A 680 -25.01 -20.25 3.14
C LEU A 680 -25.13 -19.79 4.60
N GLY A 681 -24.73 -18.56 4.90
CA GLY A 681 -24.62 -18.04 6.26
C GLY A 681 -23.62 -18.81 7.13
N GLY A 682 -23.19 -18.20 8.24
CA GLY A 682 -22.46 -18.79 9.38
C GLY A 682 -21.70 -20.10 9.15
N LEU A 683 -20.39 -19.97 8.90
CA LEU A 683 -19.37 -21.04 8.87
C LEU A 683 -18.21 -20.81 9.84
N ALA A 684 -18.39 -19.84 10.74
CA ALA A 684 -17.46 -19.45 11.77
C ALA A 684 -17.04 -20.59 12.72
N GLU A 685 -15.93 -20.40 13.46
CA GLU A 685 -15.44 -21.36 14.47
C GLU A 685 -16.47 -21.74 15.54
N ASN A 686 -17.37 -20.82 15.89
CA ASN A 686 -18.46 -21.05 16.85
C ASN A 686 -19.67 -21.77 16.23
N THR A 687 -19.66 -22.05 14.93
CA THR A 687 -20.72 -22.83 14.27
C THR A 687 -20.64 -24.28 14.73
N PRO A 688 -21.74 -24.91 15.18
CA PRO A 688 -21.73 -26.31 15.56
C PRO A 688 -21.14 -27.20 14.46
N LYS A 689 -20.17 -28.06 14.82
CA LYS A 689 -19.38 -28.86 13.85
C LYS A 689 -20.24 -29.59 12.82
N GLY A 690 -21.37 -30.15 13.24
CA GLY A 690 -22.32 -30.83 12.35
C GLY A 690 -22.92 -29.92 11.28
N ILE A 691 -23.31 -28.70 11.65
CA ILE A 691 -23.87 -27.69 10.72
C ILE A 691 -22.78 -27.22 9.75
N ALA A 692 -21.58 -26.94 10.28
CA ALA A 692 -20.46 -26.50 9.45
C ALA A 692 -20.04 -27.58 8.44
N ASN A 693 -19.95 -28.85 8.86
CA ASN A 693 -19.65 -29.97 7.96
C ASN A 693 -20.72 -30.17 6.90
N PHE A 694 -22.00 -30.04 7.26
CA PHE A 694 -23.11 -30.15 6.32
C PHE A 694 -23.04 -29.07 5.22
N LYS A 695 -22.82 -27.81 5.61
CA LYS A 695 -22.68 -26.69 4.66
C LYS A 695 -21.42 -26.79 3.80
N ARG A 696 -20.28 -27.21 4.36
CA ARG A 696 -19.03 -27.41 3.60
C ARG A 696 -19.19 -28.44 2.49
N GLY A 697 -20.07 -29.43 2.66
CA GLY A 697 -20.39 -30.41 1.62
C GLY A 697 -21.04 -29.82 0.36
N LEU A 698 -21.45 -28.55 0.37
CA LEU A 698 -21.90 -27.85 -0.83
C LEU A 698 -20.75 -27.30 -1.68
N ASN A 699 -19.50 -27.38 -1.19
CA ASN A 699 -18.30 -26.88 -1.87
C ASN A 699 -18.42 -25.40 -2.31
N ALA A 700 -19.09 -24.58 -1.51
CA ALA A 700 -19.20 -23.14 -1.69
C ALA A 700 -17.88 -22.43 -1.36
N GLU A 701 -17.65 -21.26 -1.97
CA GLU A 701 -16.45 -20.45 -1.73
C GLU A 701 -16.55 -19.74 -0.39
N SER A 702 -15.69 -20.11 0.56
CA SER A 702 -15.63 -19.48 1.88
C SER A 702 -15.04 -18.08 1.82
N TYR A 703 -15.60 -17.15 2.59
CA TYR A 703 -15.01 -15.84 2.80
C TYR A 703 -14.94 -15.51 4.29
N HIS A 704 -13.94 -14.70 4.65
CA HIS A 704 -13.67 -14.23 6.00
C HIS A 704 -13.67 -12.70 6.01
N LEU A 705 -14.22 -12.10 7.05
CA LEU A 705 -14.23 -10.64 7.22
C LEU A 705 -13.39 -10.19 8.43
N THR A 706 -12.98 -8.93 8.43
CA THR A 706 -12.21 -8.29 9.52
C THR A 706 -12.95 -8.25 10.87
N GLY A 707 -14.22 -8.62 10.91
CA GLY A 707 -15.03 -8.73 12.12
C GLY A 707 -15.70 -7.42 12.55
N GLU A 708 -16.09 -7.33 13.82
CA GLU A 708 -16.75 -6.14 14.39
C GLU A 708 -15.76 -5.14 15.01
N TRP A 709 -16.04 -3.86 14.82
CA TRP A 709 -15.22 -2.73 15.27
C TRP A 709 -16.09 -1.67 15.93
N ARG A 710 -15.56 -0.99 16.95
CA ARG A 710 -16.25 0.11 17.65
C ARG A 710 -15.38 1.35 17.71
N LYS A 711 -16.00 2.50 17.47
CA LYS A 711 -15.41 3.82 17.71
C LYS A 711 -16.31 4.62 18.65
N TRP A 712 -15.68 5.28 19.61
CA TRP A 712 -16.32 6.24 20.50
C TRP A 712 -15.86 7.65 20.12
N PHE A 713 -16.76 8.61 20.20
CA PHE A 713 -16.55 10.00 19.78
C PHE A 713 -16.34 10.97 20.92
#